data_AF-A0AAE8VZ76-F1
#
_entry.id   AF-A0AAE8VZ76-F1
#
_cell.length_a   1.000
_cell.length_b   1.000
_cell.length_c   1.000
_cell.angle_alpha   90.00
_cell.angle_beta   90.00
_cell.angle_gamma   90.00
#
_symmetry.space_group_name_H-M   'P 1'
#
loop_
_entity.id
_entity.type
_entity.pdbx_description
1 polymer ?
#
loop_
_entity_poly.entity_id
_entity_poly.type
_entity_poly.pdbx_seq_one_letter_code
_entity_poly.pdbx_strand_id
1 'polypeptide(L)'
;MNQASGVNNADHLLLQLVYELMDQRGAWPTFTAVDLRADRDLGIEDAQAALIAVPSGYLSRPWQPHGFYDNDEVRLTLRGVAACAGGAKDLALLTQLVGWVVTLEREDTGNGESPLLAQSEDFAAYLKLPLGLAPPGDAERNASFEALDEVEQAEPTPEVVEARATLSRVRVLADLLPHFWRGVGWQQDEPWRWQYTVDRQRLRPYRHVSGIDALLEYAESQERERVATMEAANHPIETEGLPLASPGTTAPARGGDLDVLLTVLREEITEASADLVRTNRFDDAIFAAFRRVEHEVQQRTGNPSIGNDLIKLAFLERKQPIRITEREKDQDRLVELFGGAIGLFKGDRSHKDRPLLPCRSRHECLRLLAHASTLLDLLDRDIDRAPAVRGYEHRQGSTLTLWTDRASSQVDVWLDETTMLDKLSFQPGTLVVDVARVSPGEHRIHLVEGHRQGAAHTVWLTSAPGMSSWRRVIELNLRLYGDELGQQQLDVTGVRLACLEAGVASERVVPTREIYQVGHYVSWHWSNAEKTAATWVCDREGGPLRQVWDSSLLFVGQPVAPAHTRRLMNITMEPGHLRLRKGDKTPLRVLAHFTDGTATWTEPLDDPKVETGDEKTVTFRGGAVFAKAPGITTLRCLYAGCSAEAAVEVAAHPRGTVTELLTGLPPVAGIAYSPKGLVVSTHGTELWRVGTDGVYRLIAATPRLPMQYRGTDALAAREDGELAVRLQGSRGILVLHHGEKDADDYCSSHIVDPDCSGAPMAFAWDGEDLIVAVDSGAVHRVTMDGAATPLASVDGVPVALACSKDAVLVLCSPDTPASLDRYRSLWRIPRDGAPSTDMLVGQHLTGLSGVVCVGDDIYVSDFEGGRVLRLPTDDTSVLVTVADGLTNPLQLATDIQGGLYIAEFGAGAVRRILS
;
A
#
# COMPACT_ATOMS: atom_id res chain seq x y z
N MET A 1 -0.61 -51.80 -17.15
CA MET A 1 0.55 -52.57 -16.64
C MET A 1 1.61 -51.55 -16.25
N ASN A 2 1.94 -51.52 -14.95
CA ASN A 2 2.73 -50.50 -14.23
C ASN A 2 3.96 -49.96 -14.98
N GLN A 3 4.02 -48.64 -15.14
CA GLN A 3 5.27 -47.89 -14.98
C GLN A 3 5.11 -47.03 -13.72
N ALA A 4 5.98 -47.28 -12.75
CA ALA A 4 5.93 -46.75 -11.39
C ALA A 4 5.91 -45.21 -11.37
N SER A 5 4.93 -44.63 -10.65
CA SER A 5 4.96 -43.25 -10.20
C SER A 5 6.22 -43.05 -9.36
N GLY A 6 7.19 -42.26 -9.86
CA GLY A 6 8.47 -41.98 -9.21
C GLY A 6 8.38 -41.07 -7.98
N VAL A 7 7.25 -41.09 -7.27
CA VAL A 7 6.97 -40.28 -6.09
C VAL A 7 6.93 -41.22 -4.89
N ASN A 8 7.76 -40.98 -3.88
CA ASN A 8 7.78 -41.83 -2.69
C ASN A 8 6.55 -41.55 -1.80
N ASN A 9 6.29 -42.39 -0.80
CA ASN A 9 5.09 -42.23 0.05
C ASN A 9 5.07 -40.93 0.87
N ALA A 10 6.25 -40.42 1.28
CA ALA A 10 6.36 -39.16 2.01
C ALA A 10 6.06 -37.96 1.10
N ASP A 11 6.59 -37.96 -0.12
CA ASP A 11 6.29 -36.94 -1.13
C ASP A 11 4.79 -36.91 -1.45
N HIS A 12 4.14 -38.09 -1.55
CA HIS A 12 2.69 -38.18 -1.78
C HIS A 12 1.88 -37.57 -0.63
N LEU A 13 2.26 -37.81 0.62
CA LEU A 13 1.59 -37.20 1.79
C LEU A 13 1.79 -35.68 1.81
N LEU A 14 2.96 -35.20 1.42
CA LEU A 14 3.25 -33.76 1.36
C LEU A 14 2.47 -33.07 0.23
N LEU A 15 2.42 -33.66 -0.97
CA LEU A 15 1.58 -33.18 -2.07
C LEU A 15 0.10 -33.15 -1.67
N GLN A 16 -0.37 -34.22 -1.02
CA GLN A 16 -1.74 -34.31 -0.51
C GLN A 16 -2.04 -33.22 0.51
N LEU A 17 -1.12 -32.94 1.44
CA LEU A 17 -1.26 -31.87 2.41
C LEU A 17 -1.39 -30.49 1.73
N VAL A 18 -0.54 -30.20 0.75
CA VAL A 18 -0.61 -28.95 -0.03
C VAL A 18 -1.95 -28.85 -0.77
N TYR A 19 -2.41 -29.95 -1.38
CA TYR A 19 -3.70 -30.01 -2.06
C TYR A 19 -4.89 -29.80 -1.12
N GLU A 20 -4.90 -30.44 0.05
CA GLU A 20 -5.95 -30.27 1.07
C GLU A 20 -6.00 -28.85 1.61
N LEU A 21 -4.84 -28.25 1.85
CA LEU A 21 -4.76 -26.85 2.26
C LEU A 21 -5.30 -25.93 1.16
N MET A 22 -5.00 -26.20 -0.12
CA MET A 22 -5.55 -25.45 -1.24
C MET A 22 -7.08 -25.63 -1.37
N ASP A 23 -7.58 -26.86 -1.24
CA ASP A 23 -9.00 -27.22 -1.31
C ASP A 23 -9.81 -26.52 -0.21
N GLN A 24 -9.29 -26.50 1.02
CA GLN A 24 -9.90 -25.81 2.15
C GLN A 24 -9.91 -24.28 2.00
N ARG A 25 -8.89 -23.71 1.33
CA ARG A 25 -8.66 -22.25 1.28
C ARG A 25 -9.24 -21.57 0.04
N GLY A 26 -9.39 -22.29 -1.07
CA GLY A 26 -9.65 -21.65 -2.36
C GLY A 26 -8.50 -20.75 -2.83
N ALA A 27 -7.27 -21.02 -2.36
CA ALA A 27 -6.02 -20.37 -2.73
C ALA A 27 -4.81 -21.27 -2.37
N TRP A 28 -3.66 -21.10 -3.03
CA TRP A 28 -2.44 -21.85 -2.70
C TRP A 28 -1.94 -21.51 -1.27
N PRO A 29 -1.49 -22.49 -0.49
CA PRO A 29 -0.97 -22.22 0.86
C PRO A 29 0.41 -21.56 0.80
N THR A 30 0.71 -20.72 1.80
CA THR A 30 2.06 -20.20 2.02
C THR A 30 2.98 -21.29 2.58
N PHE A 31 4.30 -21.11 2.46
CA PHE A 31 5.28 -22.03 3.03
C PHE A 31 5.09 -22.20 4.54
N THR A 32 4.91 -21.12 5.31
CA THR A 32 4.66 -21.20 6.77
C THR A 32 3.43 -22.05 7.10
N ALA A 33 2.36 -21.91 6.30
CA ALA A 33 1.17 -22.73 6.48
C ALA A 33 1.44 -24.22 6.24
N VAL A 34 2.24 -24.56 5.22
CA VAL A 34 2.63 -25.94 4.93
C VAL A 34 3.54 -26.47 6.04
N ASP A 35 4.55 -25.70 6.45
CA ASP A 35 5.53 -26.07 7.48
C ASP A 35 4.86 -26.43 8.82
N LEU A 36 3.99 -25.55 9.33
CA LEU A 36 3.25 -25.79 10.58
C LEU A 36 2.39 -27.05 10.55
N ARG A 37 1.77 -27.34 9.40
CA ARG A 37 0.90 -28.51 9.22
C ARG A 37 1.69 -29.79 8.94
N ALA A 38 2.83 -29.68 8.26
CA ALA A 38 3.72 -30.78 7.94
C ALA A 38 4.38 -31.32 9.22
N ASP A 39 4.84 -30.44 10.11
CA ASP A 39 5.34 -30.84 11.43
C ASP A 39 4.25 -31.53 12.25
N ARG A 40 3.09 -30.86 12.41
CA ARG A 40 1.99 -31.37 13.25
C ARG A 40 1.39 -32.70 12.77
N ASP A 41 1.09 -32.81 11.48
CA ASP A 41 0.27 -33.91 10.96
C ASP A 41 1.08 -35.01 10.29
N LEU A 42 2.27 -34.68 9.79
CA LEU A 42 3.16 -35.62 9.11
C LEU A 42 4.45 -35.90 9.89
N GLY A 43 4.73 -35.15 10.97
CA GLY A 43 5.97 -35.28 11.75
C GLY A 43 7.22 -34.84 10.99
N ILE A 44 7.07 -33.92 10.02
CA ILE A 44 8.17 -33.41 9.19
C ILE A 44 8.70 -32.12 9.82
N GLU A 45 9.83 -32.19 10.51
CA GLU A 45 10.45 -31.05 11.19
C GLU A 45 11.13 -30.03 10.22
N ASP A 46 11.47 -30.46 9.00
CA ASP A 46 12.10 -29.60 7.98
C ASP A 46 11.30 -29.67 6.67
N ALA A 47 10.21 -28.90 6.61
CA ALA A 47 9.36 -28.85 5.42
C ALA A 47 10.09 -28.24 4.21
N GLN A 48 11.10 -27.38 4.42
CA GLN A 48 11.89 -26.78 3.36
C GLN A 48 12.64 -27.86 2.57
N ALA A 49 13.40 -28.71 3.27
CA ALA A 49 14.12 -29.81 2.65
C ALA A 49 13.17 -30.81 1.99
N ALA A 50 12.03 -31.10 2.63
CA ALA A 50 11.02 -32.01 2.11
C ALA A 50 10.40 -31.49 0.80
N LEU A 51 10.01 -30.22 0.74
CA LEU A 51 9.44 -29.60 -0.47
C LEU A 51 10.47 -29.51 -1.61
N ILE A 52 11.73 -29.21 -1.30
CA ILE A 52 12.81 -29.17 -2.31
C ILE A 52 13.09 -30.58 -2.86
N ALA A 53 12.92 -31.64 -2.06
CA ALA A 53 13.13 -33.01 -2.50
C ALA A 53 12.04 -33.51 -3.48
N VAL A 54 10.83 -32.94 -3.43
CA VAL A 54 9.74 -33.31 -4.35
C VAL A 54 10.15 -33.06 -5.80
N PRO A 55 9.99 -34.03 -6.72
CA PRO A 55 10.35 -33.84 -8.12
C PRO A 55 9.62 -32.64 -8.75
N SER A 56 10.32 -31.81 -9.53
CA SER A 56 9.80 -30.57 -10.13
C SER A 56 8.59 -30.77 -11.04
N GLY A 57 8.33 -32.00 -11.49
CA GLY A 57 7.12 -32.34 -12.24
C GLY A 57 5.84 -32.28 -11.42
N TYR A 58 5.89 -32.30 -10.07
CA TYR A 58 4.71 -32.35 -9.19
C TYR A 58 4.53 -31.06 -8.37
N LEU A 59 5.61 -30.32 -8.11
CA LEU A 59 5.60 -29.09 -7.32
C LEU A 59 6.36 -27.98 -8.07
N SER A 60 5.78 -26.78 -8.08
CA SER A 60 6.44 -25.60 -8.64
C SER A 60 7.67 -25.24 -7.81
N ARG A 61 8.79 -24.97 -8.47
CA ARG A 61 10.03 -24.59 -7.78
C ARG A 61 9.96 -23.13 -7.32
N PRO A 62 10.53 -22.80 -6.14
CA PRO A 62 10.68 -21.41 -5.75
C PRO A 62 11.61 -20.72 -6.77
N TRP A 63 11.35 -19.45 -7.04
CA TRP A 63 12.18 -18.67 -7.97
C TRP A 63 13.59 -18.43 -7.41
N GLN A 64 13.78 -18.59 -6.11
CA GLN A 64 15.05 -18.33 -5.44
C GLN A 64 15.92 -19.57 -5.22
N PRO A 65 17.26 -19.43 -5.22
CA PRO A 65 18.19 -20.55 -5.03
C PRO A 65 18.14 -21.19 -3.63
N HIS A 66 17.68 -20.46 -2.61
CA HIS A 66 17.75 -20.87 -1.19
C HIS A 66 16.47 -21.55 -0.66
N GLY A 67 15.47 -21.76 -1.52
CA GLY A 67 14.18 -22.39 -1.18
C GLY A 67 13.03 -21.39 -1.04
N PHE A 68 11.95 -21.80 -0.36
CA PHE A 68 10.79 -20.94 -0.10
C PHE A 68 11.06 -20.00 1.09
N TYR A 69 10.59 -18.77 1.03
CA TYR A 69 10.35 -17.96 2.23
C TYR A 69 8.98 -18.23 2.80
N ASP A 70 8.78 -17.82 4.04
CA ASP A 70 7.54 -17.94 4.80
C ASP A 70 6.26 -17.58 4.04
N ASN A 71 6.29 -16.50 3.25
CA ASN A 71 5.14 -16.02 2.45
C ASN A 71 5.01 -16.65 1.06
N ASP A 72 6.01 -17.41 0.60
CA ASP A 72 5.97 -17.94 -0.76
C ASP A 72 4.83 -18.95 -0.88
N GLU A 73 4.04 -18.84 -1.94
CA GLU A 73 3.00 -19.82 -2.24
C GLU A 73 3.63 -21.15 -2.68
N VAL A 74 3.24 -22.22 -1.99
CA VAL A 74 3.62 -23.59 -2.33
C VAL A 74 2.59 -24.14 -3.31
N ARG A 75 2.93 -24.10 -4.60
CA ARG A 75 2.01 -24.48 -5.68
C ARG A 75 2.30 -25.86 -6.25
N LEU A 76 1.27 -26.70 -6.37
CA LEU A 76 1.36 -27.94 -7.13
C LEU A 76 1.34 -27.64 -8.64
N THR A 77 1.94 -28.52 -9.43
CA THR A 77 1.69 -28.54 -10.88
C THR A 77 0.36 -29.25 -11.16
N LEU A 78 -0.17 -29.20 -12.38
CA LEU A 78 -1.36 -30.00 -12.75
C LEU A 78 -1.12 -31.50 -12.54
N ARG A 79 0.12 -31.97 -12.75
CA ARG A 79 0.51 -33.37 -12.48
C ARG A 79 0.60 -33.67 -10.98
N GLY A 80 1.02 -32.69 -10.17
CA GLY A 80 0.92 -32.70 -8.71
C GLY A 80 -0.52 -32.88 -8.23
N VAL A 81 -1.43 -32.08 -8.78
CA VAL A 81 -2.87 -32.18 -8.50
C VAL A 81 -3.41 -33.56 -8.92
N ALA A 82 -3.02 -34.07 -10.09
CA ALA A 82 -3.43 -35.40 -10.55
C ALA A 82 -2.99 -36.55 -9.62
N ALA A 83 -1.93 -36.34 -8.84
CA ALA A 83 -1.40 -37.31 -7.88
C ALA A 83 -2.12 -37.31 -6.52
N CYS A 84 -3.01 -36.34 -6.28
CA CYS A 84 -3.73 -36.15 -5.01
C CYS A 84 -5.14 -36.76 -5.06
N ALA A 85 -5.64 -37.19 -3.91
CA ALA A 85 -7.01 -37.66 -3.75
C ALA A 85 -7.99 -36.48 -3.94
N GLY A 86 -8.88 -36.58 -4.93
CA GLY A 86 -9.80 -35.50 -5.31
C GLY A 86 -9.36 -34.74 -6.57
N GLY A 87 -8.05 -34.68 -6.86
CA GLY A 87 -7.52 -33.89 -7.97
C GLY A 87 -8.03 -34.30 -9.35
N ALA A 88 -8.32 -35.58 -9.58
CA ALA A 88 -8.92 -36.04 -10.84
C ALA A 88 -10.31 -35.43 -11.11
N LYS A 89 -11.13 -35.24 -10.06
CA LYS A 89 -12.46 -34.59 -10.17
C LYS A 89 -12.29 -33.12 -10.56
N ASP A 90 -11.36 -32.43 -9.91
CA ASP A 90 -11.12 -31.01 -10.18
C ASP A 90 -10.47 -30.78 -11.55
N LEU A 91 -9.56 -31.65 -12.00
CA LEU A 91 -9.00 -31.56 -13.35
C LEU A 91 -10.05 -31.82 -14.45
N ALA A 92 -11.04 -32.67 -14.17
CA ALA A 92 -12.18 -32.84 -15.06
C ALA A 92 -13.03 -31.56 -15.16
N LEU A 93 -13.23 -30.84 -14.05
CA LEU A 93 -13.91 -29.54 -14.04
C LEU A 93 -13.10 -28.47 -14.76
N LEU A 94 -11.78 -28.44 -14.56
CA LEU A 94 -10.88 -27.53 -15.25
C LEU A 94 -10.90 -27.74 -16.78
N THR A 95 -10.97 -29.00 -17.21
CA THR A 95 -11.14 -29.35 -18.63
C THR A 95 -12.48 -28.83 -19.17
N GLN A 96 -13.55 -28.91 -18.38
CA GLN A 96 -14.87 -28.37 -18.76
C GLN A 96 -14.85 -26.85 -18.85
N LEU A 97 -14.14 -26.15 -17.95
CA LEU A 97 -13.93 -24.69 -18.04
C LEU A 97 -13.29 -24.32 -19.38
N VAL A 98 -12.15 -24.95 -19.70
CA VAL A 98 -11.44 -24.67 -20.96
C VAL A 98 -12.34 -24.93 -22.18
N GLY A 99 -13.06 -26.05 -22.20
CA GLY A 99 -13.99 -26.38 -23.28
C GLY A 99 -15.14 -25.39 -23.42
N TRP A 100 -15.68 -24.91 -22.30
CA TRP A 100 -16.71 -23.88 -22.27
C TRP A 100 -16.18 -22.52 -22.77
N VAL A 101 -15.00 -22.08 -22.34
CA VAL A 101 -14.37 -20.84 -22.84
C VAL A 101 -14.09 -20.90 -24.34
N VAL A 102 -13.66 -22.06 -24.86
CA VAL A 102 -13.51 -22.28 -26.31
C VAL A 102 -14.86 -22.20 -27.04
N THR A 103 -15.94 -22.62 -26.41
CA THR A 103 -17.30 -22.52 -26.97
C THR A 103 -17.75 -21.05 -27.02
N LEU A 104 -17.56 -20.30 -25.93
CA LEU A 104 -17.81 -18.85 -25.89
C LEU A 104 -17.08 -18.11 -27.01
N GLU A 105 -15.79 -18.41 -27.23
CA GLU A 105 -15.01 -17.77 -28.30
C GLU A 105 -15.52 -18.09 -29.71
N ARG A 106 -16.11 -19.28 -29.92
CA ARG A 106 -16.70 -19.68 -31.21
C ARG A 106 -18.06 -19.06 -31.46
N GLU A 107 -18.83 -18.82 -30.41
CA GLU A 107 -20.18 -18.26 -30.47
C GLU A 107 -20.18 -16.72 -30.47
N ASP A 108 -19.05 -16.09 -30.13
CA ASP A 108 -18.88 -14.64 -30.17
C ASP A 108 -18.88 -14.11 -31.63
N THR A 109 -19.94 -13.38 -31.97
CA THR A 109 -20.18 -12.79 -33.29
C THR A 109 -19.68 -11.33 -33.41
N GLY A 110 -19.04 -10.78 -32.36
CA GLY A 110 -18.56 -9.40 -32.34
C GLY A 110 -17.32 -9.14 -33.20
N ASN A 111 -17.17 -7.90 -33.70
CA ASN A 111 -16.08 -7.45 -34.58
C ASN A 111 -14.67 -7.41 -33.92
N GLY A 112 -14.51 -7.92 -32.69
CA GLY A 112 -13.22 -8.02 -31.98
C GLY A 112 -12.80 -6.78 -31.18
N GLU A 113 -13.63 -5.73 -31.12
CA GLU A 113 -13.36 -4.51 -30.32
C GLU A 113 -13.76 -4.65 -28.84
N SER A 114 -14.76 -5.48 -28.52
CA SER A 114 -15.15 -5.76 -27.12
C SER A 114 -14.38 -6.97 -26.56
N PRO A 115 -13.92 -6.91 -25.30
CA PRO A 115 -13.23 -8.03 -24.66
C PRO A 115 -14.18 -9.22 -24.48
N LEU A 116 -13.71 -10.43 -24.82
CA LEU A 116 -14.43 -11.67 -24.53
C LEU A 116 -14.26 -11.99 -23.05
N LEU A 117 -15.37 -12.01 -22.31
CA LEU A 117 -15.39 -12.24 -20.87
C LEU A 117 -15.91 -13.65 -20.56
N ALA A 118 -15.27 -14.33 -19.61
CA ALA A 118 -15.72 -15.59 -19.06
C ALA A 118 -15.92 -15.42 -17.56
N GLN A 119 -17.17 -15.43 -17.10
CA GLN A 119 -17.57 -15.18 -15.72
C GLN A 119 -17.95 -16.47 -14.99
N SER A 120 -17.74 -16.50 -13.67
CA SER A 120 -18.01 -17.69 -12.87
C SER A 120 -19.50 -18.01 -12.76
N GLU A 121 -20.37 -17.00 -12.80
CA GLU A 121 -21.83 -17.16 -12.81
C GLU A 121 -22.32 -17.88 -14.07
N ASP A 122 -21.81 -17.49 -15.24
CA ASP A 122 -22.14 -18.13 -16.51
C ASP A 122 -21.61 -19.57 -16.57
N PHE A 123 -20.41 -19.79 -16.03
CA PHE A 123 -19.84 -21.13 -15.93
C PHE A 123 -20.64 -22.02 -14.96
N ALA A 124 -21.11 -21.47 -13.84
CA ALA A 124 -21.98 -22.17 -12.92
C ALA A 124 -23.30 -22.55 -13.57
N ALA A 125 -23.89 -21.65 -14.37
CA ALA A 125 -25.10 -21.93 -15.14
C ALA A 125 -24.85 -23.06 -16.18
N TYR A 126 -23.71 -23.04 -16.86
CA TYR A 126 -23.27 -24.12 -17.77
C TYR A 126 -23.17 -25.47 -17.05
N LEU A 127 -22.61 -25.50 -15.83
CA LEU A 127 -22.50 -26.69 -14.98
C LEU A 127 -23.78 -27.04 -14.23
N LYS A 128 -24.80 -26.17 -14.25
CA LYS A 128 -26.05 -26.26 -13.47
C LYS A 128 -25.81 -26.30 -11.95
N LEU A 129 -24.83 -25.51 -11.46
CA LEU A 129 -24.54 -25.38 -10.04
C LEU A 129 -25.43 -24.31 -9.39
N PRO A 130 -26.04 -24.57 -8.21
CA PRO A 130 -26.84 -23.57 -7.51
C PRO A 130 -25.93 -22.56 -6.79
N LEU A 131 -26.06 -21.27 -7.13
CA LEU A 131 -25.27 -20.20 -6.48
C LEU A 131 -26.03 -19.43 -5.40
N GLY A 132 -27.32 -19.75 -5.21
CA GLY A 132 -28.20 -19.00 -4.30
C GLY A 132 -28.46 -17.57 -4.75
N LEU A 133 -28.24 -17.27 -6.04
CA LEU A 133 -28.54 -15.98 -6.65
C LEU A 133 -30.04 -15.96 -7.01
N ALA A 134 -30.75 -14.89 -6.65
CA ALA A 134 -32.11 -14.67 -7.13
C ALA A 134 -32.10 -14.59 -8.68
N PRO A 135 -33.13 -15.08 -9.39
CA PRO A 135 -33.19 -14.91 -10.84
C PRO A 135 -33.24 -13.41 -11.18
N PRO A 136 -32.60 -12.95 -12.27
CA PRO A 136 -32.56 -11.54 -12.60
C PRO A 136 -33.95 -11.08 -13.00
N GLY A 137 -34.65 -10.42 -12.08
CA GLY A 137 -35.77 -9.54 -12.39
C GLY A 137 -35.24 -8.16 -12.71
N ASP A 138 -36.01 -7.37 -13.46
CA ASP A 138 -35.72 -5.98 -13.86
C ASP A 138 -35.43 -4.99 -12.68
N ALA A 139 -35.33 -5.48 -11.45
CA ALA A 139 -35.04 -4.76 -10.21
C ALA A 139 -33.54 -4.56 -9.91
N GLU A 140 -32.63 -5.30 -10.55
CA GLU A 140 -31.18 -5.26 -10.24
C GLU A 140 -30.41 -4.11 -10.92
N ARG A 141 -31.05 -3.33 -11.79
CA ARG A 141 -30.47 -2.06 -12.28
C ARG A 141 -30.62 -0.88 -11.30
N ASN A 142 -31.35 -1.05 -10.20
CA ASN A 142 -31.74 0.04 -9.29
C ASN A 142 -31.59 -0.28 -7.79
N ALA A 143 -30.68 -1.18 -7.38
CA ALA A 143 -30.47 -1.49 -5.97
C ALA A 143 -29.43 -0.55 -5.32
N SER A 144 -29.86 0.21 -4.30
CA SER A 144 -29.03 1.03 -3.40
C SER A 144 -28.28 0.15 -2.38
N PHE A 145 -27.14 0.64 -1.90
CA PHE A 145 -26.19 -0.02 -0.99
C PHE A 145 -26.80 -0.39 0.38
N GLU A 146 -27.97 0.13 0.75
CA GLU A 146 -28.62 -0.17 2.04
C GLU A 146 -29.31 -1.54 2.13
N ALA A 147 -29.29 -2.38 1.09
CA ALA A 147 -29.81 -3.75 1.18
C ALA A 147 -28.74 -4.80 1.58
N LEU A 148 -27.51 -4.40 1.95
CA LEU A 148 -26.40 -5.35 2.16
C LEU A 148 -26.12 -5.74 3.62
N ASP A 149 -26.72 -5.07 4.61
CA ASP A 149 -26.49 -5.38 6.04
C ASP A 149 -27.70 -6.03 6.76
N GLU A 150 -28.88 -6.10 6.13
CA GLU A 150 -30.05 -6.82 6.69
C GLU A 150 -30.83 -7.65 5.66
N VAL A 151 -30.14 -8.26 4.70
CA VAL A 151 -30.61 -9.59 4.29
C VAL A 151 -30.06 -10.49 5.37
N GLU A 152 -30.93 -10.96 6.26
CA GLU A 152 -30.73 -12.25 6.92
C GLU A 152 -30.49 -13.23 5.76
N GLN A 153 -29.23 -13.37 5.33
CA GLN A 153 -28.83 -14.25 4.26
C GLN A 153 -29.23 -15.60 4.80
N ALA A 154 -30.40 -16.10 4.38
CA ALA A 154 -30.83 -17.43 4.71
C ALA A 154 -29.60 -18.31 4.46
N GLU A 155 -29.10 -18.95 5.53
CA GLU A 155 -27.78 -19.56 5.50
C GLU A 155 -27.68 -20.37 4.20
N PRO A 156 -26.68 -20.09 3.34
CA PRO A 156 -26.63 -20.69 2.02
C PRO A 156 -26.73 -22.19 2.21
N THR A 157 -27.64 -22.83 1.46
CA THR A 157 -27.84 -24.27 1.59
C THR A 157 -26.49 -24.97 1.41
N PRO A 158 -26.27 -26.15 2.02
CA PRO A 158 -25.00 -26.87 1.87
C PRO A 158 -24.58 -27.05 0.40
N GLU A 159 -25.55 -27.20 -0.49
CA GLU A 159 -25.35 -27.28 -1.95
C GLU A 159 -24.78 -25.98 -2.55
N VAL A 160 -25.22 -24.81 -2.09
CA VAL A 160 -24.71 -23.50 -2.53
C VAL A 160 -23.29 -23.27 -2.02
N VAL A 161 -23.01 -23.65 -0.77
CA VAL A 161 -21.66 -23.56 -0.20
C VAL A 161 -20.68 -24.43 -0.99
N GLU A 162 -21.07 -25.68 -1.29
CA GLU A 162 -20.24 -26.60 -2.09
C GLU A 162 -20.02 -26.09 -3.53
N ALA A 163 -21.06 -25.51 -4.16
CA ALA A 163 -20.96 -24.93 -5.49
C ALA A 163 -19.96 -23.76 -5.53
N ARG A 164 -20.05 -22.82 -4.57
CA ARG A 164 -19.12 -21.68 -4.46
C ARG A 164 -17.69 -22.13 -4.17
N ALA A 165 -17.51 -23.10 -3.29
CA ALA A 165 -16.19 -23.69 -3.03
C ALA A 165 -15.60 -24.32 -4.31
N THR A 166 -16.42 -25.04 -5.09
CA THR A 166 -16.01 -25.64 -6.36
C THR A 166 -15.53 -24.61 -7.37
N LEU A 167 -16.26 -23.50 -7.54
CA LEU A 167 -15.85 -22.42 -8.45
C LEU A 167 -14.56 -21.72 -8.01
N SER A 168 -14.38 -21.54 -6.70
CA SER A 168 -13.16 -20.96 -6.13
C SER A 168 -11.94 -21.83 -6.46
N ARG A 169 -12.06 -23.16 -6.29
CA ARG A 169 -10.97 -24.10 -6.62
C ARG A 169 -10.66 -24.16 -8.10
N VAL A 170 -11.68 -24.19 -8.95
CA VAL A 170 -11.48 -24.21 -10.41
C VAL A 170 -10.69 -22.99 -10.87
N ARG A 171 -10.93 -21.80 -10.30
CA ARG A 171 -10.13 -20.59 -10.55
C ARG A 171 -8.66 -20.77 -10.17
N VAL A 172 -8.39 -21.24 -8.95
CA VAL A 172 -7.01 -21.48 -8.46
C VAL A 172 -6.26 -22.45 -9.38
N LEU A 173 -6.94 -23.50 -9.82
CA LEU A 173 -6.35 -24.51 -10.71
C LEU A 173 -6.18 -23.99 -12.13
N ALA A 174 -7.05 -23.08 -12.57
CA ALA A 174 -6.88 -22.41 -13.86
C ALA A 174 -5.60 -21.57 -13.91
N ASP A 175 -5.13 -21.01 -12.79
CA ASP A 175 -3.84 -20.29 -12.72
C ASP A 175 -2.62 -21.19 -13.05
N LEU A 176 -2.78 -22.52 -13.00
CA LEU A 176 -1.75 -23.48 -13.42
C LEU A 176 -1.72 -23.73 -14.93
N LEU A 177 -2.71 -23.23 -15.68
CA LEU A 177 -2.77 -23.40 -17.12
C LEU A 177 -1.83 -22.42 -17.85
N PRO A 178 -1.30 -22.80 -19.03
CA PRO A 178 -0.67 -21.85 -19.95
C PRO A 178 -1.60 -20.67 -20.34
N HIS A 179 -1.54 -19.58 -19.57
CA HIS A 179 -2.34 -18.34 -19.66
C HIS A 179 -3.12 -18.14 -20.97
N PHE A 180 -4.44 -18.40 -20.96
CA PHE A 180 -5.34 -18.10 -22.08
C PHE A 180 -6.07 -16.75 -21.96
N TRP A 181 -5.72 -15.96 -20.94
CA TRP A 181 -6.37 -14.67 -20.61
C TRP A 181 -5.36 -13.51 -20.60
N ARG A 182 -5.87 -12.27 -20.73
CA ARG A 182 -5.13 -11.01 -20.56
C ARG A 182 -5.16 -10.49 -19.14
N GLY A 183 -6.22 -10.81 -18.40
CA GLY A 183 -6.41 -10.41 -17.01
C GLY A 183 -7.48 -11.25 -16.33
N VAL A 184 -7.40 -11.30 -15.01
CA VAL A 184 -8.35 -11.98 -14.12
C VAL A 184 -8.80 -10.97 -13.08
N GLY A 185 -10.10 -10.79 -12.92
CA GLY A 185 -10.68 -10.07 -11.79
C GLY A 185 -11.36 -11.06 -10.84
N TRP A 186 -11.19 -10.90 -9.54
CA TRP A 186 -11.89 -11.67 -8.52
C TRP A 186 -11.94 -10.89 -7.21
N GLN A 187 -12.85 -11.27 -6.31
CA GLN A 187 -13.04 -10.59 -5.01
C GLN A 187 -12.48 -11.44 -3.86
N GLN A 188 -11.71 -10.82 -2.97
CA GLN A 188 -11.07 -11.54 -1.87
C GLN A 188 -12.08 -12.13 -0.87
N ASP A 189 -13.19 -11.42 -0.65
CA ASP A 189 -14.26 -11.85 0.26
C ASP A 189 -15.22 -12.88 -0.39
N GLU A 190 -15.28 -12.92 -1.73
CA GLU A 190 -16.08 -13.88 -2.50
C GLU A 190 -15.22 -14.54 -3.62
N PRO A 191 -14.28 -15.44 -3.28
CA PRO A 191 -13.30 -15.99 -4.22
C PRO A 191 -13.89 -16.83 -5.36
N TRP A 192 -15.17 -17.20 -5.23
CA TRP A 192 -15.94 -17.90 -6.26
C TRP A 192 -16.41 -16.97 -7.38
N ARG A 193 -16.44 -15.65 -7.16
CA ARG A 193 -16.71 -14.64 -8.18
C ARG A 193 -15.44 -14.25 -8.89
N TRP A 194 -15.30 -14.72 -10.12
CA TRP A 194 -14.15 -14.43 -10.95
C TRP A 194 -14.58 -14.14 -12.38
N GLN A 195 -13.75 -13.35 -13.06
CA GLN A 195 -13.92 -12.97 -14.46
C GLN A 195 -12.58 -13.05 -15.18
N TYR A 196 -12.51 -13.87 -16.22
CA TYR A 196 -11.38 -13.89 -17.16
C TYR A 196 -11.64 -12.98 -18.35
N THR A 197 -10.68 -12.10 -18.65
CA THR A 197 -10.62 -11.41 -19.93
C THR A 197 -9.85 -12.28 -20.91
N VAL A 198 -10.55 -12.97 -21.79
CA VAL A 198 -9.98 -14.04 -22.63
C VAL A 198 -9.08 -13.46 -23.73
N ASP A 199 -7.87 -14.03 -23.88
CA ASP A 199 -6.99 -13.75 -25.00
C ASP A 199 -7.22 -14.78 -26.11
N ARG A 200 -7.93 -14.35 -27.17
CA ARG A 200 -8.29 -15.22 -28.28
C ARG A 200 -7.10 -15.84 -29.00
N GLN A 201 -5.90 -15.22 -28.98
CA GLN A 201 -4.71 -15.81 -29.61
C GLN A 201 -4.13 -16.91 -28.74
N ARG A 202 -4.00 -16.67 -27.44
CA ARG A 202 -3.48 -17.65 -26.48
C ARG A 202 -4.45 -18.80 -26.21
N LEU A 203 -5.75 -18.61 -26.44
CA LEU A 203 -6.75 -19.68 -26.34
C LEU A 203 -6.70 -20.68 -27.51
N ARG A 204 -6.15 -20.32 -28.68
CA ARG A 204 -6.19 -21.18 -29.89
C ARG A 204 -5.64 -22.60 -29.70
N PRO A 205 -4.51 -22.82 -29.01
CA PRO A 205 -3.98 -24.17 -28.78
C PRO A 205 -4.97 -25.08 -28.03
N TYR A 206 -5.76 -24.51 -27.12
CA TYR A 206 -6.75 -25.25 -26.32
C TYR A 206 -7.92 -25.81 -27.14
N ARG A 207 -8.12 -25.37 -28.39
CA ARG A 207 -9.17 -25.92 -29.28
C ARG A 207 -8.97 -27.41 -29.60
N HIS A 208 -7.75 -27.91 -29.41
CA HIS A 208 -7.38 -29.30 -29.66
C HIS A 208 -7.06 -30.07 -28.36
N VAL A 209 -7.22 -29.43 -27.21
CA VAL A 209 -6.98 -30.04 -25.90
C VAL A 209 -8.32 -30.52 -25.33
N SER A 210 -8.50 -31.84 -25.24
CA SER A 210 -9.73 -32.46 -24.73
C SER A 210 -9.42 -33.59 -23.78
N GLY A 211 -9.97 -33.53 -22.58
CA GLY A 211 -9.70 -34.51 -21.52
C GLY A 211 -8.48 -34.17 -20.67
N ILE A 212 -8.36 -34.86 -19.53
CA ILE A 212 -7.33 -34.59 -18.52
C ILE A 212 -5.93 -34.88 -19.09
N ASP A 213 -5.72 -36.02 -19.76
CA ASP A 213 -4.39 -36.42 -20.26
C ASP A 213 -3.84 -35.40 -21.27
N ALA A 214 -4.67 -34.94 -22.21
CA ALA A 214 -4.28 -33.93 -23.18
C ALA A 214 -3.95 -32.57 -22.52
N LEU A 215 -4.67 -32.21 -21.45
CA LEU A 215 -4.42 -30.98 -20.70
C LEU A 215 -3.08 -31.03 -19.95
N LEU A 216 -2.78 -32.18 -19.32
CA LEU A 216 -1.50 -32.44 -18.66
C LEU A 216 -0.35 -32.40 -19.65
N GLU A 217 -0.45 -33.13 -20.76
CA GLU A 217 0.58 -33.14 -21.81
C GLU A 217 0.84 -31.75 -22.38
N TYR A 218 -0.22 -30.98 -22.65
CA TYR A 218 -0.09 -29.61 -23.15
C TYR A 218 0.63 -28.71 -22.15
N ALA A 219 0.21 -28.71 -20.88
CA ALA A 219 0.86 -27.89 -19.85
C ALA A 219 2.34 -28.28 -19.64
N GLU A 220 2.65 -29.58 -19.62
CA GLU A 220 4.04 -30.06 -19.50
C GLU A 220 4.90 -29.72 -20.73
N SER A 221 4.31 -29.66 -21.93
CA SER A 221 5.04 -29.25 -23.14
C SER A 221 5.42 -27.77 -23.09
N GLN A 222 4.50 -26.91 -22.66
CA GLN A 222 4.72 -25.46 -22.57
C GLN A 222 5.73 -25.11 -21.49
N GLU A 223 5.71 -25.81 -20.35
CA GLU A 223 6.70 -25.58 -19.30
C GLU A 223 8.11 -26.02 -19.73
N ARG A 224 8.24 -27.12 -20.48
CA ARG A 224 9.53 -27.54 -21.05
C ARG A 224 10.08 -26.52 -22.04
N GLU A 225 9.24 -25.96 -22.92
CA GLU A 225 9.65 -24.90 -23.84
C GLU A 225 10.06 -23.61 -23.10
N ARG A 226 9.34 -23.25 -22.03
CA ARG A 226 9.66 -22.09 -21.18
C ARG A 226 11.01 -22.24 -20.49
N VAL A 227 11.27 -23.39 -19.88
CA VAL A 227 12.55 -23.70 -19.21
C VAL A 227 13.70 -23.70 -20.22
N ALA A 228 13.52 -24.36 -21.37
CA ALA A 228 14.54 -24.37 -22.42
C ALA A 228 14.89 -22.96 -22.95
N THR A 229 13.88 -22.08 -23.07
CA THR A 229 14.08 -20.67 -23.48
C THR A 229 14.82 -19.88 -22.41
N MET A 230 14.55 -20.14 -21.13
CA MET A 230 15.18 -19.47 -19.99
C MET A 230 16.63 -19.93 -19.78
N GLU A 231 16.93 -21.21 -20.02
CA GLU A 231 18.29 -21.76 -20.01
C GLU A 231 19.11 -21.24 -21.21
N ALA A 232 18.50 -21.10 -22.39
CA ALA A 232 19.15 -20.50 -23.55
C ALA A 232 19.49 -19.01 -23.38
N ALA A 233 18.73 -18.28 -22.56
CA ALA A 233 19.01 -16.88 -22.21
C ALA A 233 20.13 -16.72 -21.17
N ASN A 234 20.43 -17.77 -20.40
CA ASN A 234 21.42 -17.77 -19.30
C ASN A 234 22.79 -18.36 -19.69
N HIS A 235 22.97 -18.86 -20.91
CA HIS A 235 24.29 -19.27 -21.39
C HIS A 235 25.05 -18.08 -22.00
N PRO A 236 26.26 -17.72 -21.49
CA PRO A 236 27.15 -16.85 -22.23
C PRO A 236 27.55 -17.54 -23.52
N ILE A 237 27.65 -16.78 -24.62
CA ILE A 237 28.16 -17.25 -25.91
C ILE A 237 29.61 -17.74 -25.68
N GLU A 238 29.79 -19.03 -25.41
CA GLU A 238 31.09 -19.67 -25.41
C GLU A 238 31.59 -19.70 -26.85
N THR A 239 32.66 -18.96 -27.10
CA THR A 239 33.39 -19.00 -28.37
C THR A 239 34.14 -20.34 -28.41
N GLU A 240 33.59 -21.31 -29.14
CA GLU A 240 34.24 -22.62 -29.33
C GLU A 240 35.68 -22.46 -29.83
N GLY A 241 36.59 -23.14 -29.12
CA GLY A 241 38.02 -23.07 -29.33
C GLY A 241 38.47 -23.58 -30.70
N LEU A 242 39.31 -22.78 -31.36
CA LEU A 242 40.15 -23.25 -32.45
C LEU A 242 41.32 -24.08 -31.89
N PRO A 243 41.76 -25.15 -32.59
CA PRO A 243 42.69 -26.12 -32.03
C PRO A 243 44.12 -25.56 -31.87
N LEU A 244 44.79 -26.01 -30.81
CA LEU A 244 46.19 -25.77 -30.49
C LEU A 244 47.12 -26.14 -31.68
N ALA A 245 47.90 -25.16 -32.14
CA ALA A 245 49.10 -25.39 -32.95
C ALA A 245 50.35 -25.03 -32.15
N SER A 246 51.28 -25.99 -32.09
CA SER A 246 52.58 -25.95 -31.41
C SER A 246 53.51 -24.81 -31.86
N PRO A 247 54.54 -24.45 -31.06
CA PRO A 247 55.21 -23.16 -31.15
C PRO A 247 56.21 -23.11 -32.31
N GLY A 248 55.94 -22.20 -33.26
CA GLY A 248 56.86 -21.81 -34.32
C GLY A 248 57.38 -20.40 -34.09
N THR A 249 58.68 -20.28 -33.88
CA THR A 249 59.46 -19.04 -33.84
C THR A 249 59.30 -18.25 -35.15
N THR A 250 58.93 -16.95 -35.11
CA THR A 250 59.58 -15.79 -35.79
C THR A 250 58.65 -14.57 -36.07
N ALA A 251 59.01 -13.42 -35.45
CA ALA A 251 58.94 -12.01 -35.94
C ALA A 251 57.55 -11.31 -36.18
N PRO A 252 57.52 -9.96 -36.33
CA PRO A 252 56.96 -8.99 -35.38
C PRO A 252 55.53 -8.50 -35.66
N ALA A 253 54.94 -7.88 -34.63
CA ALA A 253 53.55 -7.46 -34.47
C ALA A 253 52.98 -6.54 -35.58
N ARG A 254 51.74 -6.83 -35.98
CA ARG A 254 50.86 -5.97 -36.79
C ARG A 254 50.23 -4.88 -35.91
N GLY A 255 50.16 -3.65 -36.42
CA GLY A 255 49.68 -2.46 -35.69
C GLY A 255 48.22 -2.47 -35.18
N GLY A 256 47.42 -3.50 -35.48
CA GLY A 256 46.01 -3.57 -35.02
C GLY A 256 45.83 -3.85 -33.52
N ASP A 257 46.84 -4.38 -32.84
CA ASP A 257 46.77 -4.72 -31.41
C ASP A 257 46.87 -3.46 -30.51
N LEU A 258 47.60 -2.43 -30.97
CA LEU A 258 47.80 -1.21 -30.18
C LEU A 258 46.56 -0.33 -30.13
N ASP A 259 45.88 -0.12 -31.26
CA ASP A 259 44.70 0.74 -31.28
C ASP A 259 43.57 0.14 -30.44
N VAL A 260 43.43 -1.19 -30.38
CA VAL A 260 42.52 -1.88 -29.46
C VAL A 260 42.93 -1.61 -28.00
N LEU A 261 44.20 -1.75 -27.64
CA LEU A 261 44.68 -1.50 -26.28
C LEU A 261 44.51 -0.02 -25.86
N LEU A 262 44.58 0.91 -26.79
CA LEU A 262 44.34 2.34 -26.51
C LEU A 262 42.87 2.63 -26.21
N THR A 263 41.90 1.83 -26.69
CA THR A 263 40.47 2.00 -26.34
C THR A 263 40.15 1.72 -24.87
N VAL A 264 41.06 1.03 -24.16
CA VAL A 264 40.93 0.77 -22.71
C VAL A 264 41.30 1.99 -21.88
N LEU A 265 42.08 2.92 -22.45
CA LEU A 265 42.49 4.15 -21.77
C LEU A 265 41.40 5.20 -21.93
N ARG A 266 41.33 6.10 -20.95
CA ARG A 266 40.51 7.30 -21.07
C ARG A 266 40.94 8.15 -22.26
N GLU A 267 39.97 8.81 -22.89
CA GLU A 267 40.19 9.66 -24.07
C GLU A 267 41.26 10.73 -23.79
N GLU A 268 41.20 11.40 -22.64
CA GLU A 268 42.15 12.46 -22.28
C GLU A 268 43.59 11.95 -22.12
N ILE A 269 43.74 10.69 -21.69
CA ILE A 269 45.05 10.04 -21.58
C ILE A 269 45.51 9.59 -22.97
N THR A 270 44.61 9.04 -23.79
CA THR A 270 44.90 8.66 -25.17
C THR A 270 45.34 9.87 -25.99
N GLU A 271 44.62 10.98 -25.93
CA GLU A 271 44.99 12.24 -26.60
C GLU A 271 46.38 12.74 -26.17
N ALA A 272 46.68 12.68 -24.87
CA ALA A 272 47.95 13.17 -24.34
C ALA A 272 49.14 12.25 -24.68
N SER A 273 48.91 10.96 -24.98
CA SER A 273 49.98 9.95 -24.95
C SER A 273 50.09 9.07 -26.19
N ALA A 274 49.04 8.93 -27.02
CA ALA A 274 48.99 7.93 -28.09
C ALA A 274 50.13 8.07 -29.11
N ASP A 275 50.43 9.30 -29.56
CA ASP A 275 51.52 9.55 -30.52
C ASP A 275 52.89 9.25 -29.92
N LEU A 276 53.06 9.49 -28.62
CA LEU A 276 54.29 9.17 -27.90
C LEU A 276 54.46 7.65 -27.76
N VAL A 277 53.37 6.91 -27.50
CA VAL A 277 53.39 5.45 -27.47
C VAL A 277 53.70 4.86 -28.85
N ARG A 278 53.09 5.40 -29.91
CA ARG A 278 53.33 4.96 -31.31
C ARG A 278 54.77 5.21 -31.75
N THR A 279 55.39 6.28 -31.27
CA THR A 279 56.80 6.61 -31.55
C THR A 279 57.78 5.97 -30.56
N ASN A 280 57.32 5.06 -29.69
CA ASN A 280 58.10 4.38 -28.65
C ASN A 280 58.78 5.32 -27.62
N ARG A 281 58.23 6.52 -27.41
CA ARG A 281 58.65 7.49 -26.39
C ARG A 281 57.87 7.26 -25.09
N PHE A 282 58.07 6.10 -24.46
CA PHE A 282 57.24 5.62 -23.36
C PHE A 282 57.28 6.49 -22.10
N ASP A 283 58.46 6.91 -21.65
CA ASP A 283 58.58 7.79 -20.49
C ASP A 283 57.93 9.16 -20.72
N ASP A 284 57.89 9.58 -22.00
CA ASP A 284 57.27 10.83 -22.38
C ASP A 284 55.75 10.74 -22.34
N ALA A 285 55.22 9.61 -22.81
CA ALA A 285 53.81 9.25 -22.73
C ALA A 285 53.34 9.22 -21.27
N ILE A 286 54.09 8.55 -20.39
CA ILE A 286 53.79 8.45 -18.95
C ILE A 286 53.76 9.85 -18.32
N PHE A 287 54.79 10.67 -18.58
CA PHE A 287 54.82 12.03 -18.07
C PHE A 287 53.65 12.89 -18.56
N ALA A 288 53.28 12.80 -19.85
CA ALA A 288 52.16 13.53 -20.40
C ALA A 288 50.83 13.12 -19.74
N ALA A 289 50.63 11.83 -19.50
CA ALA A 289 49.45 11.30 -18.81
C ALA A 289 49.33 11.80 -17.36
N PHE A 290 50.38 11.68 -16.54
CA PHE A 290 50.32 12.16 -15.15
C PHE A 290 50.31 13.70 -15.04
N ARG A 291 50.86 14.41 -16.03
CA ARG A 291 50.67 15.86 -16.17
C ARG A 291 49.21 16.21 -16.47
N ARG A 292 48.52 15.40 -17.28
CA ARG A 292 47.08 15.56 -17.54
C ARG A 292 46.25 15.34 -16.27
N VAL A 293 46.59 14.32 -15.47
CA VAL A 293 45.95 14.08 -14.15
C VAL A 293 46.13 15.28 -13.21
N GLU A 294 47.35 15.79 -13.06
CA GLU A 294 47.59 16.96 -12.20
C GLU A 294 46.83 18.21 -12.70
N HIS A 295 46.80 18.42 -14.02
CA HIS A 295 46.05 19.52 -14.62
C HIS A 295 44.55 19.42 -14.32
N GLU A 296 43.98 18.21 -14.35
CA GLU A 296 42.59 18.00 -13.99
C GLU A 296 42.34 18.41 -12.52
N VAL A 297 43.21 18.02 -11.59
CA VAL A 297 43.11 18.45 -10.17
C VAL A 297 43.19 19.98 -10.04
N GLN A 298 44.05 20.66 -10.80
CA GLN A 298 44.14 22.12 -10.82
C GLN A 298 42.84 22.76 -11.32
N GLN A 299 42.27 22.25 -12.41
CA GLN A 299 41.02 22.77 -12.98
C GLN A 299 39.85 22.62 -12.00
N ARG A 300 39.79 21.49 -11.27
CA ARG A 300 38.71 21.26 -10.30
C ARG A 300 38.79 22.18 -9.09
N THR A 301 40.00 22.43 -8.62
CA THR A 301 40.24 23.24 -7.41
C THR A 301 40.36 24.73 -7.70
N GLY A 302 40.56 25.13 -8.97
CA GLY A 302 40.92 26.48 -9.34
C GLY A 302 42.28 26.93 -8.78
N ASN A 303 43.12 25.99 -8.34
CA ASN A 303 44.39 26.26 -7.67
C ASN A 303 45.58 26.01 -8.62
N PRO A 304 46.45 27.01 -8.86
CA PRO A 304 47.59 26.87 -9.76
C PRO A 304 48.80 26.14 -9.15
N SER A 305 48.73 25.72 -7.88
CA SER A 305 49.80 24.95 -7.22
C SER A 305 50.10 23.65 -7.98
N ILE A 306 51.26 23.04 -7.72
CA ILE A 306 51.69 21.79 -8.37
C ILE A 306 52.18 20.76 -7.35
N GLY A 307 52.24 19.49 -7.75
CA GLY A 307 52.79 18.41 -6.91
C GLY A 307 52.03 18.21 -5.58
N ASN A 308 52.75 17.83 -4.53
CA ASN A 308 52.14 17.47 -3.24
C ASN A 308 51.36 18.60 -2.57
N ASP A 309 51.77 19.86 -2.78
CA ASP A 309 51.07 21.01 -2.21
C ASP A 309 49.68 21.17 -2.85
N LEU A 310 49.59 21.01 -4.17
CA LEU A 310 48.29 20.97 -4.86
C LEU A 310 47.40 19.85 -4.31
N ILE A 311 47.94 18.63 -4.19
CA ILE A 311 47.14 17.47 -3.76
C ILE A 311 46.64 17.62 -2.33
N LYS A 312 47.47 18.13 -1.41
CA LYS A 312 47.02 18.43 -0.05
C LYS A 312 45.92 19.48 -0.03
N LEU A 313 46.06 20.56 -0.79
CA LEU A 313 45.02 21.59 -0.87
C LEU A 313 43.73 21.04 -1.50
N ALA A 314 43.85 20.21 -2.55
CA ALA A 314 42.73 19.63 -3.27
C ALA A 314 41.85 18.71 -2.41
N PHE A 315 42.44 17.90 -1.53
CA PHE A 315 41.72 16.88 -0.77
C PHE A 315 41.50 17.23 0.72
N LEU A 316 42.31 18.10 1.33
CA LEU A 316 42.23 18.42 2.78
C LEU A 316 41.74 19.84 3.08
N GLU A 317 41.82 20.79 2.14
CA GLU A 317 41.45 22.19 2.44
C GLU A 317 39.92 22.36 2.55
N ARG A 318 39.45 22.81 3.72
CA ARG A 318 38.03 22.75 4.12
C ARG A 318 37.06 23.65 3.35
N LYS A 319 37.54 24.55 2.47
CA LYS A 319 36.61 25.43 1.73
C LYS A 319 35.83 24.65 0.67
N GLN A 320 36.50 23.85 -0.16
CA GLN A 320 35.90 23.04 -1.23
C GLN A 320 36.82 21.85 -1.61
N PRO A 321 36.99 20.85 -0.72
CA PRO A 321 37.82 19.69 -1.04
C PRO A 321 37.14 18.76 -2.05
N ILE A 322 37.91 18.06 -2.87
CA ILE A 322 37.42 16.95 -3.71
C ILE A 322 37.05 15.79 -2.79
N ARG A 323 35.83 15.27 -2.90
CA ARG A 323 35.31 14.22 -2.01
C ARG A 323 34.85 13.00 -2.80
N ILE A 324 35.71 11.98 -2.87
CA ILE A 324 35.41 10.74 -3.60
C ILE A 324 34.58 9.77 -2.75
N THR A 325 34.71 9.82 -1.43
CA THR A 325 33.95 9.00 -0.48
C THR A 325 33.41 9.89 0.64
N GLU A 326 32.32 9.46 1.29
CA GLU A 326 31.76 10.16 2.45
C GLU A 326 32.62 9.99 3.72
N ARG A 327 33.57 9.04 3.71
CA ARG A 327 34.36 8.72 4.89
C ARG A 327 35.57 9.65 4.97
N GLU A 328 35.55 10.59 5.91
CA GLU A 328 36.62 11.59 6.07
C GLU A 328 38.04 11.01 6.11
N LYS A 329 38.22 9.84 6.75
CA LYS A 329 39.52 9.15 6.85
C LYS A 329 40.10 8.70 5.50
N ASP A 330 39.29 8.61 4.45
CA ASP A 330 39.77 8.23 3.13
C ASP A 330 40.45 9.41 2.42
N GLN A 331 40.25 10.67 2.85
CA GLN A 331 40.91 11.83 2.26
C GLN A 331 42.43 11.76 2.38
N ASP A 332 42.96 11.37 3.55
CA ASP A 332 44.41 11.19 3.74
C ASP A 332 44.97 10.12 2.79
N ARG A 333 44.22 9.03 2.57
CA ARG A 333 44.62 7.97 1.63
C ARG A 333 44.61 8.44 0.18
N LEU A 334 43.67 9.31 -0.19
CA LEU A 334 43.64 9.93 -1.52
C LEU A 334 44.83 10.87 -1.71
N VAL A 335 45.22 11.63 -0.68
CA VAL A 335 46.45 12.44 -0.72
C VAL A 335 47.68 11.57 -0.94
N GLU A 336 47.81 10.45 -0.21
CA GLU A 336 48.91 9.50 -0.38
C GLU A 336 48.94 8.89 -1.79
N LEU A 337 47.77 8.47 -2.30
CA LEU A 337 47.63 7.85 -3.62
C LEU A 337 47.99 8.83 -4.76
N PHE A 338 47.35 9.99 -4.79
CA PHE A 338 47.57 10.98 -5.85
C PHE A 338 48.97 11.62 -5.73
N GLY A 339 49.39 11.97 -4.52
CA GLY A 339 50.71 12.55 -4.25
C GLY A 339 51.84 11.59 -4.62
N GLY A 340 51.71 10.31 -4.23
CA GLY A 340 52.66 9.26 -4.58
C GLY A 340 52.76 9.04 -6.09
N ALA A 341 51.62 8.93 -6.78
CA ALA A 341 51.59 8.68 -8.21
C ALA A 341 52.15 9.85 -9.03
N ILE A 342 51.69 11.09 -8.76
CA ILE A 342 52.18 12.29 -9.47
C ILE A 342 53.65 12.53 -9.13
N GLY A 343 54.04 12.39 -7.87
CA GLY A 343 55.43 12.56 -7.44
C GLY A 343 56.38 11.59 -8.13
N LEU A 344 56.02 10.31 -8.24
CA LEU A 344 56.85 9.27 -8.82
C LEU A 344 56.93 9.35 -10.35
N PHE A 345 55.79 9.45 -11.04
CA PHE A 345 55.74 9.30 -12.50
C PHE A 345 55.87 10.61 -13.27
N LYS A 346 55.45 11.74 -12.69
CA LYS A 346 55.63 13.07 -13.28
C LYS A 346 56.82 13.80 -12.65
N GLY A 347 56.92 13.79 -11.32
CA GLY A 347 57.91 14.55 -10.57
C GLY A 347 59.35 14.18 -10.92
N ASP A 348 59.67 12.89 -11.06
CA ASP A 348 61.02 12.41 -11.37
C ASP A 348 61.54 12.95 -12.72
N ARG A 349 60.67 13.01 -13.73
CA ARG A 349 60.99 13.54 -15.06
C ARG A 349 60.89 15.07 -15.16
N SER A 350 60.22 15.73 -14.21
CA SER A 350 60.04 17.20 -14.24
C SER A 350 61.33 17.98 -14.03
N HIS A 351 62.36 17.35 -13.43
CA HIS A 351 63.61 18.00 -13.05
C HIS A 351 64.86 17.32 -13.64
N LYS A 352 64.69 16.33 -14.53
CA LYS A 352 65.78 15.49 -15.06
C LYS A 352 65.57 15.19 -16.55
N ASP A 353 66.68 15.06 -17.28
CA ASP A 353 66.65 14.69 -18.71
C ASP A 353 66.20 13.23 -18.95
N ARG A 354 66.36 12.36 -17.94
CA ARG A 354 65.92 10.95 -17.98
C ARG A 354 65.37 10.52 -16.61
N PRO A 355 64.30 9.70 -16.56
CA PRO A 355 63.79 9.18 -15.31
C PRO A 355 64.79 8.20 -14.67
N LEU A 356 64.79 8.11 -13.34
CA LEU A 356 65.54 7.13 -12.55
C LEU A 356 65.08 5.70 -12.84
N LEU A 357 63.80 5.53 -13.15
CA LEU A 357 63.17 4.24 -13.45
C LEU A 357 62.60 4.27 -14.88
N PRO A 358 63.42 4.00 -15.90
CA PRO A 358 62.96 4.06 -17.29
C PRO A 358 62.00 2.92 -17.62
N CYS A 359 60.96 3.24 -18.39
CA CYS A 359 60.00 2.27 -18.90
C CYS A 359 60.66 1.35 -19.94
N ARG A 360 60.56 0.03 -19.75
CA ARG A 360 61.29 -0.97 -20.54
C ARG A 360 60.51 -1.50 -21.72
N SER A 361 59.18 -1.33 -21.72
CA SER A 361 58.32 -1.91 -22.74
C SER A 361 57.01 -1.15 -22.93
N ARG A 362 56.40 -1.32 -24.10
CA ARG A 362 55.07 -0.79 -24.41
C ARG A 362 54.00 -1.28 -23.43
N HIS A 363 54.01 -2.55 -23.04
CA HIS A 363 53.05 -3.11 -22.08
C HIS A 363 53.18 -2.48 -20.69
N GLU A 364 54.42 -2.21 -20.24
CA GLU A 364 54.67 -1.49 -19.00
C GLU A 364 54.16 -0.06 -19.08
N CYS A 365 54.37 0.63 -20.20
CA CYS A 365 53.82 1.95 -20.47
C CYS A 365 52.28 1.96 -20.40
N LEU A 366 51.62 1.05 -21.13
CA LEU A 366 50.16 0.96 -21.16
C LEU A 366 49.55 0.70 -19.77
N ARG A 367 50.18 -0.12 -18.92
CA ARG A 367 49.72 -0.31 -17.52
C ARG A 367 49.81 0.97 -16.70
N LEU A 368 50.86 1.77 -16.88
CA LEU A 368 51.02 3.06 -16.20
C LEU A 368 50.04 4.12 -16.72
N LEU A 369 49.73 4.11 -18.03
CA LEU A 369 48.70 4.95 -18.61
C LEU A 369 47.30 4.55 -18.13
N ALA A 370 47.03 3.25 -17.99
CA ALA A 370 45.80 2.75 -17.38
C ALA A 370 45.70 3.22 -15.92
N HIS A 371 46.80 3.21 -15.16
CA HIS A 371 46.80 3.77 -13.81
C HIS A 371 46.47 5.28 -13.80
N ALA A 372 47.01 6.08 -14.72
CA ALA A 372 46.61 7.48 -14.87
C ALA A 372 45.10 7.63 -15.18
N SER A 373 44.55 6.74 -16.01
CA SER A 373 43.10 6.67 -16.27
C SER A 373 42.31 6.39 -15.00
N THR A 374 42.74 5.42 -14.18
CA THR A 374 42.07 5.10 -12.90
C THR A 374 42.05 6.29 -11.92
N LEU A 375 43.06 7.16 -11.95
CA LEU A 375 43.07 8.37 -11.12
C LEU A 375 42.03 9.39 -11.60
N LEU A 376 41.85 9.55 -12.92
CA LEU A 376 40.78 10.39 -13.46
C LEU A 376 39.39 9.80 -13.16
N ASP A 377 39.23 8.48 -13.25
CA ASP A 377 37.97 7.80 -12.88
C ASP A 377 37.60 8.01 -11.41
N LEU A 378 38.60 8.03 -10.52
CA LEU A 378 38.39 8.37 -9.12
C LEU A 378 37.95 9.84 -8.96
N LEU A 379 38.56 10.77 -9.71
CA LEU A 379 38.12 12.17 -9.67
C LEU A 379 36.66 12.29 -10.14
N ASP A 380 36.22 11.56 -11.16
CA ASP A 380 34.84 11.62 -11.66
C ASP A 380 33.76 11.10 -10.70
N ARG A 381 34.18 10.50 -9.59
CA ARG A 381 33.33 10.11 -8.45
C ARG A 381 33.26 11.18 -7.35
N ASP A 382 33.77 12.38 -7.62
CA ASP A 382 33.65 13.53 -6.72
C ASP A 382 32.16 13.82 -6.41
N ILE A 383 31.77 13.57 -5.16
CA ILE A 383 30.40 13.64 -4.65
C ILE A 383 29.79 15.02 -4.89
N ASP A 384 30.60 16.07 -4.98
CA ASP A 384 30.12 17.44 -5.20
C ASP A 384 29.82 17.74 -6.68
N ARG A 385 30.24 16.88 -7.61
CA ARG A 385 30.11 17.07 -9.07
C ARG A 385 29.38 15.94 -9.79
N ALA A 386 29.36 14.75 -9.21
CA ALA A 386 28.67 13.60 -9.75
C ALA A 386 27.15 13.76 -9.67
N PRO A 387 26.39 13.18 -10.62
CA PRO A 387 24.95 13.07 -10.50
C PRO A 387 24.61 12.26 -9.24
N ALA A 388 23.59 12.67 -8.49
CA ALA A 388 23.23 12.02 -7.24
C ALA A 388 21.74 11.80 -7.13
N VAL A 389 21.34 10.71 -6.48
CA VAL A 389 19.96 10.50 -6.01
C VAL A 389 19.86 11.13 -4.61
N ARG A 390 18.91 12.04 -4.42
CA ARG A 390 18.61 12.66 -3.13
C ARG A 390 17.55 11.89 -2.36
N GLY A 391 16.58 11.36 -3.08
CA GLY A 391 15.55 10.51 -2.56
C GLY A 391 14.81 9.80 -3.70
N TYR A 392 13.94 8.88 -3.34
CA TYR A 392 13.09 8.20 -4.31
C TYR A 392 11.64 8.14 -3.82
N GLU A 393 10.74 7.87 -4.76
CA GLU A 393 9.35 7.62 -4.54
C GLU A 393 8.93 6.40 -5.36
N HIS A 394 8.44 5.36 -4.69
CA HIS A 394 7.84 4.18 -5.30
C HIS A 394 6.49 3.93 -4.62
N ARG A 395 5.39 4.28 -5.30
CA ARG A 395 4.04 4.08 -4.75
C ARG A 395 3.51 2.66 -4.98
N GLN A 396 3.84 2.05 -6.13
CA GLN A 396 3.62 0.66 -6.57
C GLN A 396 3.72 0.61 -8.11
N GLY A 397 3.92 -0.58 -8.69
CA GLY A 397 3.82 -0.80 -10.14
C GLY A 397 5.16 -0.77 -10.87
N SER A 398 5.15 -0.31 -12.12
CA SER A 398 6.30 -0.40 -13.02
C SER A 398 7.20 0.84 -13.03
N THR A 399 6.98 1.83 -12.17
CA THR A 399 7.71 3.10 -12.25
C THR A 399 8.31 3.51 -10.92
N LEU A 400 9.56 3.93 -10.97
CA LEU A 400 10.28 4.51 -9.85
C LEU A 400 10.63 5.97 -10.17
N THR A 401 10.26 6.89 -9.28
CA THR A 401 10.63 8.30 -9.38
C THR A 401 11.85 8.56 -8.51
N LEU A 402 12.90 9.09 -9.12
CA LEU A 402 14.15 9.48 -8.47
C LEU A 402 14.22 11.00 -8.41
N TRP A 403 14.42 11.53 -7.22
CA TRP A 403 14.85 12.91 -7.06
C TRP A 403 16.35 12.96 -7.30
N THR A 404 16.73 13.65 -8.36
CA THR A 404 18.14 13.76 -8.77
C THR A 404 18.70 15.16 -8.53
N ASP A 405 20.00 15.22 -8.26
CA ASP A 405 20.79 16.45 -8.19
C ASP A 405 21.98 16.33 -9.14
N ARG A 406 22.35 17.45 -9.80
CA ARG A 406 23.44 17.52 -10.79
C ARG A 406 23.36 16.49 -11.92
N ALA A 407 22.16 15.99 -12.23
CA ALA A 407 21.89 15.14 -13.37
C ALA A 407 21.26 15.96 -14.52
N SER A 408 21.54 15.59 -15.76
CA SER A 408 20.86 16.14 -16.94
C SER A 408 20.01 15.08 -17.64
N SER A 409 19.37 15.48 -18.74
CA SER A 409 18.63 14.55 -19.61
C SER A 409 19.48 13.40 -20.17
N GLN A 410 20.81 13.49 -20.12
CA GLN A 410 21.74 12.45 -20.62
C GLN A 410 22.14 11.41 -19.57
N VAL A 411 21.63 11.52 -18.33
CA VAL A 411 21.96 10.56 -17.27
C VAL A 411 21.40 9.17 -17.57
N ASP A 412 22.23 8.17 -17.29
CA ASP A 412 21.91 6.74 -17.27
C ASP A 412 21.70 6.26 -15.84
N VAL A 413 20.79 5.30 -15.67
CA VAL A 413 20.40 4.76 -14.35
C VAL A 413 20.74 3.28 -14.30
N TRP A 414 21.55 2.91 -13.31
CA TRP A 414 22.03 1.56 -13.12
C TRP A 414 21.51 0.99 -11.81
N LEU A 415 20.95 -0.21 -11.88
CA LEU A 415 20.44 -1.03 -10.79
C LEU A 415 21.42 -2.17 -10.50
N ASP A 416 21.75 -2.37 -9.22
CA ASP A 416 22.60 -3.44 -8.69
C ASP A 416 23.85 -3.67 -9.54
N GLU A 417 24.48 -2.56 -9.95
CA GLU A 417 25.72 -2.51 -10.71
C GLU A 417 25.72 -3.19 -12.09
N THR A 418 24.61 -3.80 -12.51
CA THR A 418 24.58 -4.75 -13.63
C THR A 418 23.49 -4.45 -14.65
N THR A 419 22.39 -3.82 -14.23
CA THR A 419 21.21 -3.64 -15.07
C THR A 419 20.96 -2.16 -15.32
N MET A 420 20.99 -1.73 -16.57
CA MET A 420 20.61 -0.38 -16.94
C MET A 420 19.08 -0.30 -17.08
N LEU A 421 18.47 0.70 -16.44
CA LEU A 421 17.01 0.90 -16.46
C LEU A 421 16.59 1.86 -17.58
N ASP A 422 15.40 1.61 -18.14
CA ASP A 422 14.81 2.48 -19.15
C ASP A 422 14.29 3.78 -18.51
N LYS A 423 14.73 4.92 -19.04
CA LYS A 423 14.26 6.24 -18.62
C LYS A 423 12.94 6.58 -19.32
N LEU A 424 11.91 6.85 -18.53
CA LEU A 424 10.57 7.20 -19.01
C LEU A 424 10.40 8.72 -19.17
N SER A 425 10.88 9.51 -18.21
CA SER A 425 10.83 10.98 -18.30
C SER A 425 11.90 11.64 -17.45
N PHE A 426 12.26 12.89 -17.80
CA PHE A 426 13.21 13.70 -17.05
C PHE A 426 12.76 15.17 -17.00
N GLN A 427 12.79 15.75 -15.80
CA GLN A 427 12.78 17.18 -15.55
C GLN A 427 13.93 17.53 -14.60
N PRO A 428 14.45 18.77 -14.60
CA PRO A 428 15.46 19.18 -13.63
C PRO A 428 14.99 18.89 -12.19
N GLY A 429 15.67 17.98 -11.50
CA GLY A 429 15.29 17.51 -10.18
C GLY A 429 14.49 16.20 -10.14
N THR A 430 13.89 15.74 -11.24
CA THR A 430 13.02 14.56 -11.21
C THR A 430 13.27 13.66 -12.42
N LEU A 431 13.55 12.39 -12.15
CA LEU A 431 13.81 11.36 -13.17
C LEU A 431 12.90 10.17 -12.91
N VAL A 432 12.14 9.73 -13.91
CA VAL A 432 11.26 8.55 -13.79
C VAL A 432 11.82 7.41 -14.63
N VAL A 433 11.95 6.23 -14.04
CA VAL A 433 12.49 5.02 -14.68
C VAL A 433 11.52 3.84 -14.61
N ASP A 434 11.62 2.93 -15.57
CA ASP A 434 10.87 1.67 -15.61
C ASP A 434 11.53 0.61 -14.73
N VAL A 435 10.73 0.01 -13.85
CA VAL A 435 11.09 -1.09 -12.95
C VAL A 435 10.15 -2.30 -13.07
N ALA A 436 9.32 -2.36 -14.13
CA ALA A 436 8.33 -3.44 -14.34
C ALA A 436 8.91 -4.86 -14.26
N ARG A 437 10.18 -5.01 -14.65
CA ARG A 437 10.88 -6.30 -14.74
C ARG A 437 11.87 -6.53 -13.60
N VAL A 438 11.93 -5.60 -12.65
CA VAL A 438 12.81 -5.71 -11.50
C VAL A 438 12.09 -6.49 -10.42
N SER A 439 12.79 -7.41 -9.77
CA SER A 439 12.24 -8.13 -8.63
C SER A 439 11.88 -7.16 -7.49
N PRO A 440 10.92 -7.49 -6.64
CA PRO A 440 10.70 -6.79 -5.38
C PRO A 440 11.89 -6.95 -4.45
N GLY A 441 12.11 -5.96 -3.59
CA GLY A 441 13.12 -6.02 -2.54
C GLY A 441 14.01 -4.79 -2.49
N GLU A 442 15.12 -4.96 -1.78
CA GLU A 442 16.18 -3.95 -1.69
C GLU A 442 17.02 -3.96 -2.95
N HIS A 443 17.22 -2.78 -3.53
CA HIS A 443 18.09 -2.59 -4.68
C HIS A 443 18.98 -1.36 -4.50
N ARG A 444 20.07 -1.30 -5.25
CA ARG A 444 20.98 -0.16 -5.27
C ARG A 444 20.95 0.52 -6.62
N ILE A 445 20.59 1.80 -6.62
CA ILE A 445 20.58 2.63 -7.83
C ILE A 445 21.71 3.63 -7.79
N HIS A 446 22.46 3.74 -8.88
CA HIS A 446 23.39 4.85 -9.07
C HIS A 446 23.20 5.48 -10.45
N LEU A 447 23.60 6.74 -10.53
CA LEU A 447 23.50 7.56 -11.73
C LEU A 447 24.87 7.67 -12.40
N VAL A 448 24.90 7.53 -13.72
CA VAL A 448 26.10 7.69 -14.54
C VAL A 448 25.83 8.71 -15.63
N GLU A 449 26.70 9.71 -15.77
CA GLU A 449 26.60 10.71 -16.83
C GLU A 449 27.98 10.91 -17.48
N GLY A 450 28.17 10.30 -18.65
CA GLY A 450 29.49 10.17 -19.26
C GLY A 450 30.39 9.33 -18.36
N HIS A 451 31.50 9.91 -17.89
CA HIS A 451 32.41 9.26 -16.94
C HIS A 451 32.08 9.53 -15.46
N ARG A 452 31.17 10.48 -15.18
CA ARG A 452 30.79 10.84 -13.81
C ARG A 452 29.82 9.81 -13.24
N GLN A 453 30.16 9.28 -12.07
CA GLN A 453 29.37 8.26 -11.40
C GLN A 453 29.03 8.70 -9.98
N GLY A 454 27.73 8.72 -9.66
CA GLY A 454 27.22 8.99 -8.32
C GLY A 454 27.40 7.82 -7.36
N ALA A 455 27.29 8.11 -6.06
CA ALA A 455 27.15 7.06 -5.06
C ALA A 455 25.83 6.29 -5.26
N ALA A 456 25.85 5.00 -4.93
CA ALA A 456 24.65 4.17 -5.01
C ALA A 456 23.72 4.44 -3.83
N HIS A 457 22.45 4.67 -4.14
CA HIS A 457 21.34 4.94 -3.25
C HIS A 457 20.50 3.67 -3.10
N THR A 458 20.19 3.29 -1.87
CA THR A 458 19.31 2.14 -1.61
C THR A 458 17.87 2.52 -1.88
N VAL A 459 17.18 1.69 -2.68
CA VAL A 459 15.75 1.82 -2.98
C VAL A 459 15.04 0.52 -2.64
N TRP A 460 13.75 0.62 -2.32
CA TRP A 460 12.91 -0.54 -2.05
C TRP A 460 11.78 -0.64 -3.07
N LEU A 461 11.72 -1.75 -3.81
CA LEU A 461 10.70 -2.03 -4.83
C LEU A 461 9.68 -3.05 -4.32
N THR A 462 8.43 -2.91 -4.74
CA THR A 462 7.32 -3.81 -4.36
C THR A 462 6.50 -4.23 -5.58
N SER A 463 6.32 -5.55 -5.78
CA SER A 463 5.48 -6.09 -6.87
C SER A 463 4.00 -6.09 -6.54
N ALA A 464 3.67 -6.21 -5.26
CA ALA A 464 2.31 -6.22 -4.74
C ALA A 464 2.27 -5.51 -3.38
N PRO A 465 1.17 -4.81 -3.05
CA PRO A 465 0.96 -4.36 -1.69
C PRO A 465 0.93 -5.59 -0.78
N GLY A 466 1.83 -5.65 0.21
CA GLY A 466 1.61 -6.56 1.35
C GLY A 466 0.27 -6.23 1.99
N MET A 467 -0.30 -7.16 2.76
CA MET A 467 -1.67 -7.01 3.29
C MET A 467 -1.82 -5.68 4.03
N SER A 468 -2.68 -4.78 3.53
CA SER A 468 -2.96 -3.47 4.15
C SER A 468 -3.95 -3.60 5.31
N SER A 469 -4.81 -4.62 5.24
CA SER A 469 -5.59 -5.10 6.37
C SER A 469 -5.03 -6.43 6.84
N TRP A 470 -4.55 -6.48 8.07
CA TRP A 470 -3.86 -7.64 8.62
C TRP A 470 -4.24 -7.88 10.07
N ARG A 471 -4.08 -9.13 10.50
CA ARG A 471 -4.31 -9.55 11.88
C ARG A 471 -3.10 -10.35 12.31
N ARG A 472 -2.49 -9.96 13.42
CA ARG A 472 -1.27 -10.58 13.94
C ARG A 472 -1.54 -11.12 15.33
N VAL A 473 -1.17 -12.37 15.54
CA VAL A 473 -1.25 -13.04 16.83
C VAL A 473 -0.32 -12.35 17.82
N ILE A 474 -0.86 -11.86 18.94
CA ILE A 474 -0.07 -11.21 20.00
C ILE A 474 -0.16 -11.95 21.33
N GLU A 475 -1.19 -12.76 21.54
CA GLU A 475 -1.37 -13.56 22.76
C GLU A 475 -2.15 -14.84 22.45
N LEU A 476 -1.81 -15.93 23.14
CA LEU A 476 -2.37 -17.27 22.93
C LEU A 476 -2.98 -17.82 24.22
N ASN A 477 -3.84 -18.84 24.08
CA ASN A 477 -4.35 -19.63 25.20
C ASN A 477 -5.09 -18.81 26.26
N LEU A 478 -5.80 -17.75 25.83
CA LEU A 478 -6.66 -16.99 26.71
C LEU A 478 -7.78 -17.89 27.23
N ARG A 479 -8.02 -17.85 28.54
CA ARG A 479 -9.15 -18.56 29.15
C ARG A 479 -10.44 -17.82 28.86
N LEU A 480 -11.39 -18.54 28.26
CA LEU A 480 -12.71 -18.04 27.95
C LEU A 480 -13.73 -18.65 28.90
N TYR A 481 -14.69 -17.85 29.36
CA TYR A 481 -15.71 -18.23 30.33
C TYR A 481 -17.11 -17.99 29.77
N GLY A 482 -18.07 -18.85 30.10
CA GLY A 482 -19.48 -18.72 29.71
C GLY A 482 -20.34 -17.92 30.69
N ASP A 483 -19.74 -17.34 31.74
CA ASP A 483 -20.41 -16.59 32.78
C ASP A 483 -19.54 -15.45 33.33
N GLU A 484 -20.19 -14.39 33.87
CA GLU A 484 -19.54 -13.23 34.48
C GLU A 484 -18.68 -13.57 35.71
N LEU A 485 -18.96 -14.67 36.41
CA LEU A 485 -18.27 -15.05 37.65
C LEU A 485 -17.04 -15.94 37.40
N GLY A 486 -16.83 -16.40 36.16
CA GLY A 486 -15.70 -17.24 35.77
C GLY A 486 -15.78 -18.68 36.27
N GLN A 487 -16.98 -19.17 36.56
CA GLN A 487 -17.19 -20.52 37.10
C GLN A 487 -17.28 -21.59 36.01
N GLN A 488 -17.69 -21.21 34.80
CA GLN A 488 -17.87 -22.05 33.63
C GLN A 488 -16.81 -21.71 32.57
N GLN A 489 -15.65 -22.36 32.65
CA GLN A 489 -14.64 -22.26 31.59
C GLN A 489 -15.11 -23.00 30.34
N LEU A 490 -14.96 -22.38 29.16
CA LEU A 490 -15.30 -22.98 27.87
C LEU A 490 -14.23 -23.97 27.42
N ASP A 491 -14.65 -24.98 26.64
CA ASP A 491 -13.77 -25.98 26.00
C ASP A 491 -13.21 -25.48 24.64
N VAL A 492 -12.86 -24.21 24.61
CA VAL A 492 -12.17 -23.51 23.52
C VAL A 492 -11.26 -22.45 24.12
N THR A 493 -10.16 -22.14 23.43
CA THR A 493 -9.22 -21.11 23.87
C THR A 493 -9.42 -19.83 23.08
N GLY A 494 -9.06 -18.70 23.69
CA GLY A 494 -9.02 -17.42 23.02
C GLY A 494 -7.63 -17.12 22.46
N VAL A 495 -7.60 -16.42 21.33
CA VAL A 495 -6.38 -15.80 20.77
C VAL A 495 -6.61 -14.31 20.68
N ARG A 496 -5.61 -13.52 21.09
CA ARG A 496 -5.60 -12.07 20.93
C ARG A 496 -4.86 -11.70 19.65
N LEU A 497 -5.51 -10.89 18.83
CA LEU A 497 -5.01 -10.40 17.56
C LEU A 497 -4.83 -8.88 17.65
N ALA A 498 -3.66 -8.39 17.28
CA ALA A 498 -3.51 -7.00 16.84
C ALA A 498 -4.03 -6.93 15.40
N CYS A 499 -4.96 -6.03 15.14
CA CYS A 499 -5.59 -5.86 13.84
C CYS A 499 -5.29 -4.48 13.29
N LEU A 500 -5.06 -4.40 11.98
CA LEU A 500 -5.19 -3.19 11.20
C LEU A 500 -6.24 -3.47 10.15
N GLU A 501 -7.35 -2.75 10.16
CA GLU A 501 -8.49 -2.99 9.27
C GLU A 501 -8.90 -1.66 8.64
N ALA A 502 -8.75 -1.54 7.31
CA ALA A 502 -8.91 -0.28 6.60
C ALA A 502 -8.11 0.89 7.25
N GLY A 503 -6.90 0.60 7.76
CA GLY A 503 -6.06 1.59 8.43
C GLY A 503 -6.44 1.88 9.90
N VAL A 504 -7.52 1.29 10.42
CA VAL A 504 -7.91 1.40 11.83
C VAL A 504 -7.21 0.32 12.65
N ALA A 505 -6.38 0.73 13.60
CA ALA A 505 -5.74 -0.20 14.52
C ALA A 505 -6.71 -0.60 15.64
N SER A 506 -6.80 -1.89 15.92
CA SER A 506 -7.61 -2.43 17.03
C SER A 506 -6.99 -3.70 17.60
N GLU A 507 -7.52 -4.16 18.74
CA GLU A 507 -7.27 -5.51 19.24
C GLU A 507 -8.58 -6.31 19.22
N ARG A 508 -8.50 -7.59 18.87
CA ARG A 508 -9.64 -8.51 18.89
C ARG A 508 -9.27 -9.78 19.65
N VAL A 509 -10.21 -10.33 20.40
CA VAL A 509 -10.12 -11.70 20.94
C VAL A 509 -11.08 -12.56 20.16
N VAL A 510 -10.63 -13.74 19.77
CA VAL A 510 -11.42 -14.69 18.97
C VAL A 510 -11.33 -16.09 19.59
N PRO A 511 -12.43 -16.86 19.63
CA PRO A 511 -12.40 -18.24 20.12
C PRO A 511 -11.90 -19.16 19.02
N THR A 512 -11.02 -20.10 19.36
CA THR A 512 -10.44 -21.03 18.39
C THR A 512 -10.10 -22.37 19.02
N ARG A 513 -9.92 -23.38 18.15
CA ARG A 513 -9.26 -24.65 18.47
C ARG A 513 -7.97 -24.85 17.68
N GLU A 514 -7.62 -23.91 16.81
CA GLU A 514 -6.39 -23.97 16.02
C GLU A 514 -5.18 -23.56 16.86
N ILE A 515 -4.01 -24.01 16.42
CA ILE A 515 -2.73 -23.68 17.05
C ILE A 515 -2.08 -22.54 16.28
N TYR A 516 -1.63 -21.53 17.02
CA TYR A 516 -1.03 -20.33 16.48
C TYR A 516 0.32 -20.06 17.15
N GLN A 517 1.11 -19.19 16.54
CA GLN A 517 2.37 -18.70 17.09
C GLN A 517 2.31 -17.17 17.23
N VAL A 518 2.81 -16.66 18.36
CA VAL A 518 2.88 -15.21 18.59
C VAL A 518 3.79 -14.57 17.54
N GLY A 519 3.35 -13.46 16.98
CA GLY A 519 4.05 -12.74 15.92
C GLY A 519 3.61 -13.13 14.50
N HIS A 520 2.88 -14.24 14.32
CA HIS A 520 2.39 -14.64 13.00
C HIS A 520 1.17 -13.82 12.57
N TYR A 521 1.16 -13.38 11.31
CA TYR A 521 -0.04 -12.89 10.65
C TYR A 521 -0.97 -14.06 10.34
N VAL A 522 -2.27 -13.79 10.42
CA VAL A 522 -3.32 -14.77 10.17
C VAL A 522 -4.39 -14.20 9.24
N SER A 523 -4.94 -15.06 8.38
CA SER A 523 -6.09 -14.73 7.55
C SER A 523 -7.39 -14.65 8.36
N TRP A 524 -8.42 -13.98 7.82
CA TRP A 524 -9.65 -13.69 8.54
C TRP A 524 -10.78 -14.68 8.20
N HIS A 525 -10.69 -15.91 8.72
CA HIS A 525 -11.62 -16.99 8.39
C HIS A 525 -12.31 -17.59 9.64
N TRP A 526 -13.56 -18.01 9.46
CA TRP A 526 -14.45 -18.52 10.51
C TRP A 526 -15.08 -19.86 10.09
N SER A 527 -15.30 -20.75 11.07
CA SER A 527 -15.95 -22.04 10.86
C SER A 527 -17.43 -21.96 11.23
N ASN A 528 -18.31 -22.33 10.28
CA ASN A 528 -19.76 -22.41 10.49
C ASN A 528 -20.21 -23.67 11.24
N ALA A 529 -19.29 -24.58 11.58
CA ALA A 529 -19.63 -25.85 12.20
C ALA A 529 -20.10 -25.71 13.67
N GLU A 530 -19.60 -24.70 14.38
CA GLU A 530 -19.84 -24.52 15.81
C GLU A 530 -19.83 -23.03 16.19
N LYS A 531 -20.67 -22.66 17.16
CA LYS A 531 -20.79 -21.31 17.71
C LYS A 531 -20.62 -21.37 19.23
N THR A 532 -19.88 -20.41 19.78
CA THR A 532 -19.86 -20.14 21.22
C THR A 532 -21.00 -19.21 21.60
N ALA A 533 -21.54 -19.38 22.82
CA ALA A 533 -22.50 -18.47 23.41
C ALA A 533 -21.81 -17.22 23.97
N ALA A 534 -22.52 -16.43 24.79
CA ALA A 534 -21.97 -15.27 25.46
C ALA A 534 -20.69 -15.65 26.21
N THR A 535 -19.64 -14.87 26.03
CA THR A 535 -18.29 -15.23 26.49
C THR A 535 -17.58 -14.07 27.18
N TRP A 536 -16.87 -14.38 28.26
CA TRP A 536 -16.08 -13.47 29.07
C TRP A 536 -14.59 -13.84 29.06
N VAL A 537 -13.73 -12.83 29.12
CA VAL A 537 -12.26 -12.98 29.21
C VAL A 537 -11.69 -12.03 30.26
N CYS A 538 -10.58 -12.42 30.89
CA CYS A 538 -9.77 -11.52 31.69
C CYS A 538 -8.74 -10.83 30.79
N ASP A 539 -8.67 -9.50 30.80
CA ASP A 539 -7.66 -8.75 30.02
C ASP A 539 -6.23 -8.98 30.53
N ARG A 540 -6.07 -9.36 31.81
CA ARG A 540 -4.80 -9.71 32.45
C ARG A 540 -5.07 -10.80 33.47
N GLU A 541 -4.08 -11.65 33.75
CA GLU A 541 -4.17 -12.67 34.78
C GLU A 541 -4.60 -12.05 36.12
N GLY A 542 -5.74 -12.51 36.67
CA GLY A 542 -6.32 -12.00 37.92
C GLY A 542 -7.14 -10.71 37.83
N GLY A 543 -7.37 -10.15 36.62
CA GLY A 543 -8.26 -9.01 36.39
C GLY A 543 -9.75 -9.38 36.37
N PRO A 544 -10.68 -8.40 36.42
CA PRO A 544 -12.10 -8.65 36.32
C PRO A 544 -12.47 -9.23 34.94
N LEU A 545 -13.43 -10.14 34.92
CA LEU A 545 -14.00 -10.68 33.69
C LEU A 545 -14.80 -9.61 32.96
N ARG A 546 -14.65 -9.59 31.63
CA ARG A 546 -15.38 -8.68 30.75
C ARG A 546 -16.00 -9.49 29.63
N GLN A 547 -17.26 -9.19 29.33
CA GLN A 547 -17.92 -9.80 28.20
C GLN A 547 -17.24 -9.35 26.91
N VAL A 548 -17.00 -10.30 26.01
CA VAL A 548 -16.29 -10.11 24.75
C VAL A 548 -17.25 -10.16 23.56
N TRP A 549 -18.29 -11.01 23.66
CA TRP A 549 -19.37 -11.13 22.68
C TRP A 549 -20.59 -11.84 23.28
N ASP A 550 -21.75 -11.73 22.62
CA ASP A 550 -22.98 -12.48 22.93
C ASP A 550 -23.03 -13.85 22.24
N SER A 551 -22.38 -13.98 21.09
CA SER A 551 -22.07 -15.24 20.42
C SER A 551 -20.93 -15.06 19.42
N SER A 552 -20.19 -16.13 19.11
CA SER A 552 -19.14 -16.08 18.09
C SER A 552 -19.00 -17.42 17.37
N LEU A 553 -18.73 -17.38 16.08
CA LEU A 553 -18.18 -18.53 15.35
C LEU A 553 -16.77 -18.86 15.84
N LEU A 554 -16.28 -20.07 15.57
CA LEU A 554 -14.88 -20.41 15.83
C LEU A 554 -13.97 -19.81 14.74
N PHE A 555 -12.92 -19.12 15.18
CA PHE A 555 -11.88 -18.58 14.32
C PHE A 555 -10.96 -19.69 13.84
N VAL A 556 -10.79 -19.79 12.53
CA VAL A 556 -9.94 -20.79 11.85
C VAL A 556 -8.99 -20.10 10.86
N GLY A 557 -8.61 -18.86 11.19
CA GLY A 557 -7.66 -18.07 10.42
C GLY A 557 -6.37 -18.84 10.21
N GLN A 558 -5.86 -18.83 8.99
CA GLN A 558 -4.65 -19.58 8.64
C GLN A 558 -3.41 -18.72 8.89
N PRO A 559 -2.35 -19.26 9.50
CA PRO A 559 -1.05 -18.59 9.56
C PRO A 559 -0.56 -18.25 8.14
N VAL A 560 -0.11 -17.01 7.96
CA VAL A 560 0.42 -16.50 6.69
C VAL A 560 1.94 -16.54 6.73
N ALA A 561 2.55 -15.72 7.60
CA ALA A 561 3.97 -15.70 7.92
C ALA A 561 4.22 -14.93 9.25
N PRO A 562 5.38 -15.10 9.88
CA PRO A 562 5.81 -14.24 10.98
C PRO A 562 5.96 -12.77 10.56
N ALA A 563 5.87 -11.89 11.56
CA ALA A 563 6.32 -10.51 11.42
C ALA A 563 7.85 -10.44 11.36
N HIS A 564 8.36 -9.69 10.40
CA HIS A 564 9.79 -9.46 10.24
C HIS A 564 10.18 -8.05 10.70
N THR A 565 11.45 -7.70 10.43
CA THR A 565 11.93 -6.34 10.71
C THR A 565 11.20 -5.34 9.82
N ARG A 566 10.61 -4.33 10.47
CA ARG A 566 10.01 -3.16 9.83
C ARG A 566 11.01 -2.45 8.91
N ARG A 567 10.55 -2.10 7.71
CA ARG A 567 11.30 -1.38 6.67
C ARG A 567 10.44 -0.25 6.10
N LEU A 568 11.05 0.90 5.88
CA LEU A 568 10.41 2.04 5.21
C LEU A 568 10.39 1.78 3.70
N MET A 569 9.22 1.80 3.09
CA MET A 569 9.07 1.68 1.65
C MET A 569 9.16 3.05 0.97
N ASN A 570 8.39 4.01 1.51
CA ASN A 570 8.25 5.35 0.96
C ASN A 570 7.63 6.30 2.01
N ILE A 571 7.60 7.59 1.71
CA ILE A 571 6.83 8.61 2.43
C ILE A 571 5.85 9.32 1.49
N THR A 572 4.75 9.86 2.02
CA THR A 572 3.83 10.77 1.30
C THR A 572 3.55 12.03 2.12
N MET A 573 3.15 13.11 1.46
CA MET A 573 2.65 14.33 2.12
C MET A 573 1.14 14.40 1.95
N GLU A 574 0.42 14.57 3.05
CA GLU A 574 -1.04 14.52 3.09
C GLU A 574 -1.61 15.79 3.77
N PRO A 575 -2.34 16.67 3.05
CA PRO A 575 -2.70 16.56 1.63
C PRO A 575 -1.55 16.75 0.63
N GLY A 576 -1.63 16.05 -0.50
CA GLY A 576 -0.65 16.19 -1.60
C GLY A 576 -0.88 17.44 -2.45
N HIS A 577 -2.10 18.00 -2.42
CA HIS A 577 -2.47 19.22 -3.14
C HIS A 577 -3.23 20.19 -2.23
N LEU A 578 -2.66 21.36 -1.99
CA LEU A 578 -3.24 22.38 -1.13
C LEU A 578 -3.68 23.58 -1.95
N ARG A 579 -4.99 23.85 -1.97
CA ARG A 579 -5.60 25.07 -2.53
C ARG A 579 -6.01 25.99 -1.40
N LEU A 580 -5.32 27.11 -1.26
CA LEU A 580 -5.41 27.97 -0.08
C LEU A 580 -5.70 29.42 -0.47
N ARG A 581 -6.41 30.14 0.39
CA ARG A 581 -6.49 31.60 0.36
C ARG A 581 -5.42 32.21 1.27
N LYS A 582 -5.06 33.46 1.01
CA LYS A 582 -4.14 34.19 1.88
C LYS A 582 -4.67 34.22 3.32
N GLY A 583 -3.83 33.82 4.28
CA GLY A 583 -4.18 33.75 5.69
C GLY A 583 -4.68 32.38 6.16
N ASP A 584 -4.98 31.45 5.23
CA ASP A 584 -5.34 30.09 5.61
C ASP A 584 -4.20 29.40 6.37
N LYS A 585 -4.63 28.57 7.33
CA LYS A 585 -3.77 27.65 8.07
C LYS A 585 -4.37 26.26 7.91
N THR A 586 -3.56 25.32 7.45
CA THR A 586 -4.04 23.97 7.15
C THR A 586 -3.02 22.93 7.61
N PRO A 587 -3.46 21.77 8.10
CA PRO A 587 -2.56 20.71 8.50
C PRO A 587 -1.86 20.14 7.27
N LEU A 588 -0.61 19.70 7.47
CA LEU A 588 0.13 18.91 6.52
C LEU A 588 0.94 17.87 7.29
N ARG A 589 0.70 16.61 6.96
CA ARG A 589 1.34 15.46 7.60
C ARG A 589 2.25 14.79 6.60
N VAL A 590 3.35 14.24 7.10
CA VAL A 590 4.16 13.32 6.31
C VAL A 590 3.88 11.93 6.84
N LEU A 591 3.34 11.07 5.97
CA LEU A 591 3.03 9.69 6.31
C LEU A 591 4.15 8.79 5.78
N ALA A 592 4.62 7.89 6.63
CA ALA A 592 5.59 6.88 6.26
C ALA A 592 4.89 5.53 6.06
N HIS A 593 5.19 4.92 4.93
CA HIS A 593 4.62 3.65 4.48
C HIS A 593 5.63 2.55 4.77
N PHE A 594 5.25 1.62 5.65
CA PHE A 594 6.10 0.56 6.14
C PHE A 594 5.66 -0.80 5.63
N THR A 595 6.61 -1.72 5.61
CA THR A 595 6.36 -3.15 5.45
C THR A 595 7.31 -3.95 6.32
N ASP A 596 6.92 -5.17 6.65
CA ASP A 596 7.82 -6.21 7.13
C ASP A 596 7.94 -7.38 6.12
N GLY A 597 7.54 -7.16 4.87
CA GLY A 597 7.50 -8.20 3.84
C GLY A 597 6.23 -9.05 3.83
N THR A 598 5.45 -9.06 4.91
CA THR A 598 4.14 -9.74 4.99
C THR A 598 3.00 -8.73 4.93
N ALA A 599 3.07 -7.72 5.80
CA ALA A 599 2.06 -6.68 5.94
C ALA A 599 2.58 -5.33 5.46
N THR A 600 1.66 -4.43 5.15
CA THR A 600 1.95 -3.01 4.96
C THR A 600 1.07 -2.17 5.88
N TRP A 601 1.59 -1.03 6.30
CA TRP A 601 0.85 -0.07 7.11
C TRP A 601 1.45 1.32 7.01
N THR A 602 0.70 2.31 7.46
CA THR A 602 1.06 3.72 7.35
C THR A 602 1.04 4.34 8.73
N GLU A 603 2.07 5.13 9.06
CA GLU A 603 2.19 5.86 10.31
C GLU A 603 2.58 7.32 10.02
N PRO A 604 2.08 8.31 10.78
CA PRO A 604 2.59 9.67 10.68
C PRO A 604 4.05 9.73 11.17
N LEU A 605 4.88 10.51 10.48
CA LEU A 605 6.22 10.83 10.97
C LEU A 605 6.16 11.90 12.05
N ASP A 606 6.96 11.70 13.09
CA ASP A 606 7.19 12.70 14.13
C ASP A 606 8.13 13.80 13.63
N ASP A 607 7.70 15.06 13.75
CA ASP A 607 8.45 16.27 13.40
C ASP A 607 9.20 16.21 12.05
N PRO A 608 8.49 16.00 10.92
CA PRO A 608 9.12 15.90 9.62
C PRO A 608 9.77 17.22 9.20
N LYS A 609 10.99 17.13 8.68
CA LYS A 609 11.70 18.29 8.11
C LYS A 609 11.16 18.61 6.73
N VAL A 610 10.21 19.54 6.68
CA VAL A 610 9.61 20.01 5.44
C VAL A 610 10.27 21.31 4.98
N GLU A 611 10.84 21.27 3.78
CA GLU A 611 11.40 22.43 3.07
C GLU A 611 10.34 23.09 2.19
N THR A 612 10.41 24.42 2.06
CA THR A 612 9.48 25.20 1.24
C THR A 612 10.21 25.79 0.04
N GLY A 613 9.66 25.61 -1.17
CA GLY A 613 10.22 26.18 -2.40
C GLY A 613 10.21 27.73 -2.42
N ASP A 614 9.20 28.35 -1.80
CA ASP A 614 9.11 29.81 -1.62
C ASP A 614 8.50 30.21 -0.27
N GLU A 615 9.36 30.58 0.69
CA GLU A 615 8.96 31.02 2.04
C GLU A 615 8.12 32.31 2.08
N LYS A 616 8.07 33.07 0.98
CA LYS A 616 7.23 34.27 0.87
C LYS A 616 5.78 33.91 0.59
N THR A 617 5.55 32.83 -0.16
CA THR A 617 4.21 32.33 -0.52
C THR A 617 3.62 31.54 0.64
N VAL A 618 4.36 30.56 1.18
CA VAL A 618 3.92 29.75 2.33
C VAL A 618 5.05 29.52 3.33
N THR A 619 4.71 29.14 4.56
CA THR A 619 5.69 28.54 5.48
C THR A 619 5.09 27.35 6.18
N PHE A 620 5.89 26.31 6.41
CA PHE A 620 5.53 25.18 7.24
C PHE A 620 6.10 25.35 8.66
N ARG A 621 5.29 25.12 9.69
CA ARG A 621 5.73 25.08 11.10
C ARG A 621 4.78 24.22 11.93
N GLY A 622 5.33 23.30 12.71
CA GLY A 622 4.58 22.54 13.71
C GLY A 622 3.44 21.69 13.13
N GLY A 623 3.62 21.13 11.93
CA GLY A 623 2.58 20.32 11.26
C GLY A 623 1.52 21.13 10.51
N ALA A 624 1.68 22.45 10.37
CA ALA A 624 0.76 23.31 9.64
C ALA A 624 1.45 24.14 8.56
N VAL A 625 0.73 24.36 7.46
CA VAL A 625 1.09 25.28 6.37
C VAL A 625 0.36 26.60 6.57
N PHE A 626 1.12 27.69 6.52
CA PHE A 626 0.63 29.06 6.65
C PHE A 626 0.73 29.77 5.30
N ALA A 627 -0.42 30.10 4.70
CA ALA A 627 -0.49 30.83 3.43
C ALA A 627 -0.27 32.33 3.64
N LYS A 628 0.82 32.89 3.09
CA LYS A 628 1.25 34.29 3.31
C LYS A 628 0.95 35.21 2.15
N ALA A 629 1.22 34.77 0.92
CA ALA A 629 1.07 35.57 -0.28
C ALA A 629 0.58 34.70 -1.44
N PRO A 630 -0.12 35.27 -2.45
CA PRO A 630 -0.51 34.53 -3.64
C PRO A 630 0.70 34.01 -4.42
N GLY A 631 0.62 32.77 -4.91
CA GLY A 631 1.71 32.11 -5.61
C GLY A 631 1.51 30.59 -5.71
N ILE A 632 2.31 29.94 -6.56
CA ILE A 632 2.38 28.48 -6.66
C ILE A 632 3.77 28.06 -6.17
N THR A 633 3.83 27.10 -5.27
CA THR A 633 5.08 26.57 -4.72
C THR A 633 4.93 25.09 -4.37
N THR A 634 6.03 24.41 -4.10
CA THR A 634 6.04 23.04 -3.58
C THR A 634 6.58 23.02 -2.14
N LEU A 635 6.08 22.07 -1.37
CA LEU A 635 6.64 21.64 -0.09
C LEU A 635 7.28 20.27 -0.29
N ARG A 636 8.41 20.03 0.38
CA ARG A 636 9.22 18.82 0.17
C ARG A 636 9.67 18.24 1.49
N CYS A 637 9.68 16.92 1.61
CA CYS A 637 10.23 16.22 2.76
C CYS A 637 11.21 15.14 2.29
N LEU A 638 12.38 15.06 2.95
CA LEU A 638 13.34 13.97 2.81
C LEU A 638 13.46 13.22 4.13
N TYR A 639 13.23 11.92 4.10
CA TYR A 639 13.33 11.08 5.29
C TYR A 639 13.85 9.69 4.92
N ALA A 640 14.97 9.29 5.54
CA ALA A 640 15.59 7.98 5.36
C ALA A 640 15.73 7.54 3.88
N GLY A 641 16.17 8.47 3.02
CA GLY A 641 16.37 8.21 1.59
C GLY A 641 15.09 8.20 0.73
N CYS A 642 13.92 8.36 1.34
CA CYS A 642 12.64 8.56 0.64
C CYS A 642 12.32 10.05 0.53
N SER A 643 11.56 10.42 -0.51
CA SER A 643 11.12 11.81 -0.74
C SER A 643 9.63 11.89 -0.97
N ALA A 644 9.00 12.96 -0.48
CA ALA A 644 7.62 13.29 -0.81
C ALA A 644 7.46 14.79 -1.09
N GLU A 645 6.50 15.13 -1.94
CA GLU A 645 6.16 16.50 -2.27
C GLU A 645 4.66 16.77 -2.09
N ALA A 646 4.33 18.02 -1.76
CA ALA A 646 2.98 18.55 -1.84
C ALA A 646 2.98 19.84 -2.66
N ALA A 647 2.04 19.96 -3.59
CA ALA A 647 1.86 21.18 -4.39
C ALA A 647 0.94 22.15 -3.64
N VAL A 648 1.33 23.42 -3.60
CA VAL A 648 0.56 24.48 -2.92
C VAL A 648 0.25 25.61 -3.88
N GLU A 649 -1.04 25.91 -4.00
CA GLU A 649 -1.56 27.06 -4.72
C GLU A 649 -2.21 28.01 -3.72
N VAL A 650 -1.69 29.24 -3.61
CA VAL A 650 -2.31 30.31 -2.84
C VAL A 650 -2.94 31.30 -3.81
N ALA A 651 -4.27 31.36 -3.84
CA ALA A 651 -5.01 32.24 -4.74
C ALA A 651 -6.35 32.69 -4.12
N ALA A 652 -7.00 33.67 -4.77
CA ALA A 652 -8.35 34.09 -4.43
C ALA A 652 -9.38 33.10 -5.03
N HIS A 653 -9.36 31.85 -4.57
CA HIS A 653 -10.26 30.81 -5.07
C HIS A 653 -11.73 31.19 -4.89
N PRO A 654 -12.61 30.94 -5.89
CA PRO A 654 -14.03 31.26 -5.80
C PRO A 654 -14.70 30.62 -4.59
N ARG A 655 -15.76 31.28 -4.08
CA ARG A 655 -16.68 30.67 -3.10
C ARG A 655 -17.27 29.38 -3.67
N GLY A 656 -17.40 28.34 -2.84
CA GLY A 656 -17.87 27.02 -3.24
C GLY A 656 -16.76 26.07 -3.71
N THR A 657 -15.50 26.53 -3.80
CA THR A 657 -14.38 25.65 -4.15
C THR A 657 -14.20 24.58 -3.08
N VAL A 658 -14.23 23.30 -3.47
CA VAL A 658 -13.92 22.15 -2.61
C VAL A 658 -12.41 21.96 -2.54
N THR A 659 -11.86 21.87 -1.33
CA THR A 659 -10.43 21.71 -1.06
C THR A 659 -10.17 20.57 -0.09
N GLU A 660 -9.03 19.90 -0.22
CA GLU A 660 -8.59 18.87 0.72
C GLU A 660 -8.10 19.53 2.02
N LEU A 661 -8.69 19.18 3.16
CA LEU A 661 -8.21 19.61 4.47
C LEU A 661 -7.33 18.52 5.11
N LEU A 662 -7.80 17.27 5.05
CA LEU A 662 -7.09 16.08 5.52
C LEU A 662 -7.29 14.96 4.50
N THR A 663 -6.25 14.19 4.22
CA THR A 663 -6.25 12.98 3.36
C THR A 663 -5.41 11.88 4.00
N GLY A 664 -5.52 10.63 3.54
CA GLY A 664 -4.74 9.53 4.10
C GLY A 664 -5.10 9.22 5.56
N LEU A 665 -6.35 9.46 5.95
CA LEU A 665 -6.90 8.97 7.21
C LEU A 665 -7.49 7.57 7.02
N PRO A 666 -7.68 6.79 8.10
CA PRO A 666 -8.66 5.72 8.10
C PRO A 666 -10.08 6.29 7.80
N PRO A 667 -11.08 5.44 7.51
CA PRO A 667 -12.43 5.88 7.21
C PRO A 667 -12.95 6.90 8.23
N VAL A 668 -13.31 8.09 7.75
CA VAL A 668 -13.74 9.20 8.63
C VAL A 668 -15.20 8.98 9.01
N ALA A 669 -15.41 8.55 10.25
CA ALA A 669 -16.72 8.17 10.78
C ALA A 669 -17.57 9.37 11.19
N GLY A 670 -16.94 10.41 11.72
CA GLY A 670 -17.65 11.58 12.20
C GLY A 670 -16.79 12.82 12.31
N ILE A 671 -17.44 13.97 12.18
CA ILE A 671 -16.82 15.29 12.34
C ILE A 671 -17.74 16.23 13.12
N ALA A 672 -17.16 17.08 13.96
CA ALA A 672 -17.88 18.13 14.66
C ALA A 672 -16.99 19.36 14.85
N TYR A 673 -17.54 20.56 14.64
CA TYR A 673 -16.79 21.79 14.83
C TYR A 673 -17.01 22.35 16.24
N SER A 674 -15.92 22.52 16.98
CA SER A 674 -15.91 23.17 18.30
C SER A 674 -15.30 24.58 18.19
N PRO A 675 -15.44 25.45 19.21
CA PRO A 675 -14.75 26.75 19.23
C PRO A 675 -13.23 26.66 19.06
N LYS A 676 -12.62 25.50 19.37
CA LYS A 676 -11.18 25.25 19.27
C LYS A 676 -10.76 24.65 17.93
N GLY A 677 -11.72 24.33 17.05
CA GLY A 677 -11.47 23.76 15.72
C GLY A 677 -12.29 22.50 15.43
N LEU A 678 -11.98 21.86 14.30
CA LEU A 678 -12.72 20.69 13.78
C LEU A 678 -12.19 19.41 14.42
N VAL A 679 -13.07 18.68 15.11
CA VAL A 679 -12.81 17.35 15.67
C VAL A 679 -13.17 16.28 14.64
N VAL A 680 -12.35 15.24 14.57
CA VAL A 680 -12.43 14.14 13.59
C VAL A 680 -12.37 12.80 14.32
N SER A 681 -13.29 11.91 13.97
CA SER A 681 -13.34 10.50 14.36
C SER A 681 -13.08 9.61 13.15
N THR A 682 -12.32 8.53 13.33
CA THR A 682 -11.92 7.61 12.25
C THR A 682 -12.21 6.14 12.57
N HIS A 683 -13.29 5.84 13.30
CA HIS A 683 -13.58 4.49 13.87
C HIS A 683 -12.53 3.92 14.84
N GLY A 684 -11.41 4.61 15.03
CA GLY A 684 -10.44 4.27 16.06
C GLY A 684 -10.94 4.64 17.46
N THR A 685 -10.11 4.33 18.45
CA THR A 685 -10.29 4.77 19.84
C THR A 685 -9.80 6.20 20.06
N GLU A 686 -9.19 6.82 19.05
CA GLU A 686 -8.59 8.15 19.15
C GLU A 686 -9.48 9.21 18.50
N LEU A 687 -9.52 10.39 19.12
CA LEU A 687 -10.14 11.59 18.59
C LEU A 687 -9.06 12.64 18.34
N TRP A 688 -9.14 13.26 17.17
CA TRP A 688 -8.16 14.21 16.70
C TRP A 688 -8.83 15.53 16.35
N ARG A 689 -8.09 16.65 16.41
CA ARG A 689 -8.59 17.98 16.07
C ARG A 689 -7.65 18.72 15.15
N VAL A 690 -8.22 19.34 14.11
CA VAL A 690 -7.58 20.45 13.39
C VAL A 690 -7.86 21.73 14.18
N GLY A 691 -6.84 22.23 14.88
CA GLY A 691 -6.96 23.46 15.67
C GLY A 691 -7.11 24.70 14.79
N THR A 692 -7.53 25.82 15.41
CA THR A 692 -7.60 27.15 14.73
C THR A 692 -6.23 27.72 14.33
N ASP A 693 -5.16 27.12 14.83
CA ASP A 693 -3.77 27.31 14.41
C ASP A 693 -3.38 26.47 13.19
N GLY A 694 -4.26 25.58 12.72
CA GLY A 694 -4.07 24.74 11.54
C GLY A 694 -3.35 23.41 11.81
N VAL A 695 -3.02 23.10 13.06
CA VAL A 695 -2.29 21.87 13.41
C VAL A 695 -3.27 20.75 13.74
N TYR A 696 -3.00 19.54 13.24
CA TYR A 696 -3.77 18.33 13.53
C TYR A 696 -3.15 17.57 14.70
N ARG A 697 -3.88 17.38 15.82
CA ARG A 697 -3.35 16.75 17.04
C ARG A 697 -4.37 15.84 17.71
N LEU A 698 -3.88 14.82 18.43
CA LEU A 698 -4.67 13.97 19.30
C LEU A 698 -5.21 14.82 20.47
N ILE A 699 -6.48 14.65 20.85
CA ILE A 699 -7.11 15.44 21.92
C ILE A 699 -7.78 14.58 23.00
N ALA A 700 -8.13 13.35 22.66
CA ALA A 700 -8.72 12.38 23.57
C ALA A 700 -8.56 10.98 22.99
N ALA A 701 -8.54 9.98 23.86
CA ALA A 701 -8.80 8.60 23.49
C ALA A 701 -10.01 8.11 24.28
N THR A 702 -10.89 7.37 23.63
CA THR A 702 -11.97 6.67 24.31
C THR A 702 -11.36 5.71 25.34
N PRO A 703 -12.06 5.42 26.45
CA PRO A 703 -11.62 4.42 27.40
C PRO A 703 -11.26 3.10 26.70
N ARG A 704 -10.45 2.24 27.32
CA ARG A 704 -10.32 0.83 26.88
C ARG A 704 -11.67 0.15 27.10
N LEU A 705 -12.55 0.30 26.11
CA LEU A 705 -13.87 -0.30 26.06
C LEU A 705 -13.70 -1.82 25.87
N PRO A 706 -14.70 -2.63 26.24
CA PRO A 706 -14.68 -4.07 25.97
C PRO A 706 -14.35 -4.39 24.50
N MET A 707 -13.91 -5.61 24.22
CA MET A 707 -13.36 -5.97 22.89
C MET A 707 -14.40 -6.01 21.76
N GLN A 708 -15.68 -5.84 22.08
CA GLN A 708 -16.81 -5.75 21.14
C GLN A 708 -16.99 -4.37 20.50
N TYR A 709 -16.33 -3.34 21.00
CA TYR A 709 -16.54 -1.95 20.58
C TYR A 709 -15.67 -1.60 19.36
N ARG A 710 -16.29 -1.13 18.27
CA ARG A 710 -15.61 -0.73 17.03
C ARG A 710 -15.22 0.77 17.03
N GLY A 711 -14.85 1.29 18.21
CA GLY A 711 -14.34 2.64 18.41
C GLY A 711 -15.37 3.77 18.29
N THR A 712 -14.90 4.95 17.86
CA THR A 712 -15.68 6.20 17.76
C THR A 712 -16.50 6.28 16.47
N ASP A 713 -17.58 7.05 16.48
CA ASP A 713 -18.44 7.23 15.31
C ASP A 713 -18.96 8.68 15.22
N ALA A 714 -20.27 8.91 15.08
CA ALA A 714 -20.84 10.24 14.96
C ALA A 714 -20.50 11.15 16.16
N LEU A 715 -20.26 12.42 15.86
CA LEU A 715 -19.87 13.45 16.82
C LEU A 715 -20.87 14.61 16.83
N ALA A 716 -21.07 15.22 18.00
CA ALA A 716 -21.74 16.51 18.12
C ALA A 716 -21.00 17.41 19.12
N ALA A 717 -20.66 18.63 18.69
CA ALA A 717 -19.99 19.61 19.54
C ALA A 717 -20.98 20.71 19.95
N ARG A 718 -20.85 21.18 21.18
CA ARG A 718 -21.60 22.31 21.74
C ARG A 718 -20.77 23.59 21.65
N GLU A 719 -21.44 24.73 21.71
CA GLU A 719 -20.81 26.07 21.58
C GLU A 719 -19.77 26.41 22.66
N ASP A 720 -19.81 25.75 23.81
CA ASP A 720 -18.81 25.90 24.88
C ASP A 720 -17.61 24.96 24.76
N GLY A 721 -17.71 23.96 23.86
CA GLY A 721 -16.69 22.97 23.60
C GLY A 721 -16.96 21.58 24.19
N GLU A 722 -18.11 21.35 24.82
CA GLU A 722 -18.55 19.98 25.14
C GLU A 722 -18.66 19.13 23.87
N LEU A 723 -18.27 17.85 23.97
CA LEU A 723 -18.29 16.93 22.84
C LEU A 723 -19.01 15.63 23.19
N ALA A 724 -20.09 15.34 22.48
CA ALA A 724 -20.77 14.06 22.52
C ALA A 724 -20.25 13.16 21.39
N VAL A 725 -20.01 11.90 21.72
CA VAL A 725 -19.35 10.89 20.87
C VAL A 725 -20.17 9.61 20.91
N ARG A 726 -20.62 9.15 19.74
CA ARG A 726 -21.21 7.82 19.61
C ARG A 726 -20.10 6.78 19.63
N LEU A 727 -20.30 5.70 20.39
CA LEU A 727 -19.39 4.57 20.44
C LEU A 727 -20.03 3.36 19.75
N GLN A 728 -19.39 2.80 18.74
CA GLN A 728 -19.96 1.64 18.03
C GLN A 728 -20.06 0.43 18.96
N GLY A 729 -21.24 -0.20 18.99
CA GLY A 729 -21.54 -1.30 19.92
C GLY A 729 -21.88 -0.84 21.34
N SER A 730 -21.99 0.48 21.59
CA SER A 730 -22.54 1.04 22.83
C SER A 730 -23.91 1.63 22.61
N ARG A 731 -24.77 1.46 23.61
CA ARG A 731 -25.97 2.27 23.76
C ARG A 731 -25.66 3.64 24.37
N GLY A 732 -24.62 3.74 25.19
CA GLY A 732 -24.25 4.97 25.87
C GLY A 732 -23.57 5.98 24.93
N ILE A 733 -23.85 7.26 25.16
CA ILE A 733 -23.20 8.39 24.48
C ILE A 733 -22.07 8.87 25.39
N LEU A 734 -20.83 8.82 24.90
CA LEU A 734 -19.68 9.35 25.64
C LEU A 734 -19.66 10.87 25.49
N VAL A 735 -19.70 11.57 26.61
CA VAL A 735 -19.55 13.03 26.63
C VAL A 735 -18.22 13.39 27.26
N LEU A 736 -17.45 14.22 26.55
CA LEU A 736 -16.16 14.73 26.96
C LEU A 736 -16.31 16.20 27.36
N HIS A 737 -15.87 16.48 28.59
CA HIS A 737 -15.96 17.81 29.18
C HIS A 737 -14.75 18.65 28.86
N HIS A 738 -15.00 19.85 28.33
CA HIS A 738 -13.92 20.75 27.97
C HIS A 738 -13.17 21.20 29.23
N GLY A 739 -11.84 21.34 29.12
CA GLY A 739 -11.03 21.89 30.20
C GLY A 739 -11.24 23.40 30.41
N GLU A 740 -10.42 23.98 31.30
CA GLU A 740 -10.32 25.43 31.44
C GLU A 740 -10.02 26.11 30.09
N LYS A 741 -10.24 27.43 30.03
CA LYS A 741 -10.27 28.21 28.78
C LYS A 741 -9.04 28.03 27.88
N ASP A 742 -7.88 27.71 28.45
CA ASP A 742 -6.60 27.56 27.76
C ASP A 742 -6.14 26.09 27.57
N ALA A 743 -6.85 25.10 28.12
CA ALA A 743 -6.49 23.69 27.98
C ALA A 743 -6.97 23.15 26.63
N ASP A 744 -6.09 22.57 25.82
CA ASP A 744 -6.49 21.94 24.56
C ASP A 744 -7.26 20.62 24.79
N ASP A 745 -6.93 19.88 25.84
CA ASP A 745 -7.48 18.54 26.10
C ASP A 745 -8.82 18.57 26.86
N TYR A 746 -9.55 17.46 26.78
CA TYR A 746 -10.73 17.22 27.61
C TYR A 746 -10.32 16.72 29.00
N CYS A 747 -10.86 17.31 30.06
CA CYS A 747 -10.40 17.04 31.44
C CYS A 747 -11.14 15.90 32.13
N SER A 748 -12.37 15.61 31.71
CA SER A 748 -13.17 14.53 32.27
C SER A 748 -14.17 14.01 31.24
N SER A 749 -14.75 12.85 31.50
CA SER A 749 -15.76 12.24 30.66
C SER A 749 -16.81 11.51 31.48
N HIS A 750 -17.99 11.35 30.90
CA HIS A 750 -19.06 10.52 31.45
C HIS A 750 -19.83 9.85 30.31
N ILE A 751 -20.48 8.72 30.61
CA ILE A 751 -21.36 8.04 29.66
C ILE A 751 -22.80 8.41 30.03
N VAL A 752 -23.52 9.00 29.10
CA VAL A 752 -24.97 9.23 29.19
C VAL A 752 -25.66 8.02 28.57
N ASP A 753 -26.40 7.26 29.38
CA ASP A 753 -27.28 6.19 28.89
C ASP A 753 -28.73 6.71 28.91
N PRO A 754 -29.33 6.99 27.74
CA PRO A 754 -30.70 7.50 27.69
C PRO A 754 -31.70 6.51 28.27
N ASP A 755 -32.55 6.96 29.20
CA ASP A 755 -33.64 6.16 29.80
C ASP A 755 -34.85 6.04 28.86
N CYS A 756 -34.64 5.54 27.64
CA CYS A 756 -35.66 5.33 26.62
C CYS A 756 -35.47 4.04 25.83
N SER A 757 -36.51 3.29 25.48
CA SER A 757 -36.35 2.06 24.69
C SER A 757 -35.74 2.34 23.30
N GLY A 758 -34.92 1.41 22.79
CA GLY A 758 -34.26 1.53 21.47
C GLY A 758 -32.80 1.98 21.52
N ALA A 759 -32.01 1.65 20.50
CA ALA A 759 -30.61 2.05 20.38
C ALA A 759 -30.46 3.49 19.88
N PRO A 760 -29.65 4.35 20.52
CA PRO A 760 -29.34 5.69 20.00
C PRO A 760 -28.65 5.64 18.64
N MET A 761 -29.28 6.26 17.64
CA MET A 761 -28.80 6.28 16.26
C MET A 761 -28.16 7.61 15.89
N ALA A 762 -28.81 8.72 16.25
CA ALA A 762 -28.33 10.06 15.97
C ALA A 762 -28.61 11.01 17.15
N PHE A 763 -27.75 12.00 17.32
CA PHE A 763 -27.95 13.02 18.35
C PHE A 763 -27.35 14.37 17.97
N ALA A 764 -27.86 15.43 18.60
CA ALA A 764 -27.28 16.76 18.54
C ALA A 764 -27.55 17.51 19.84
N TRP A 765 -26.74 18.53 20.12
CA TRP A 765 -26.94 19.41 21.26
C TRP A 765 -28.13 20.36 21.04
N ASP A 766 -28.88 20.60 22.10
CA ASP A 766 -29.91 21.64 22.17
C ASP A 766 -29.87 22.35 23.53
N GLY A 767 -29.08 23.42 23.59
CA GLY A 767 -28.72 24.04 24.87
C GLY A 767 -27.87 23.07 25.70
N GLU A 768 -28.28 22.81 26.93
CA GLU A 768 -27.56 21.92 27.84
C GLU A 768 -27.87 20.42 27.65
N ASP A 769 -28.92 20.10 26.90
CA ASP A 769 -29.42 18.74 26.73
C ASP A 769 -29.03 18.17 25.36
N LEU A 770 -29.08 16.83 25.24
CA LEU A 770 -29.00 16.14 23.97
C LEU A 770 -30.41 15.87 23.43
N ILE A 771 -30.60 16.10 22.13
CA ILE A 771 -31.71 15.50 21.40
C ILE A 771 -31.20 14.20 20.80
N VAL A 772 -31.85 13.09 21.15
CA VAL A 772 -31.46 11.73 20.76
C VAL A 772 -32.60 11.08 19.99
N ALA A 773 -32.31 10.63 18.77
CA ALA A 773 -33.20 9.79 17.98
C ALA A 773 -32.73 8.33 18.06
N VAL A 774 -33.66 7.43 18.35
CA VAL A 774 -33.40 5.99 18.50
C VAL A 774 -33.90 5.21 17.28
N ASP A 775 -33.41 3.97 17.12
CA ASP A 775 -33.76 3.03 16.04
C ASP A 775 -35.26 2.95 15.68
N SER A 776 -36.15 3.04 16.66
CA SER A 776 -37.61 3.03 16.48
C SER A 776 -38.22 4.30 15.87
N GLY A 777 -37.43 5.32 15.53
CA GLY A 777 -37.92 6.62 15.05
C GLY A 777 -38.39 7.57 16.16
N ALA A 778 -38.36 7.15 17.42
CA ALA A 778 -38.68 8.00 18.56
C ALA A 778 -37.55 9.02 18.84
N VAL A 779 -37.93 10.26 19.13
CA VAL A 779 -37.02 11.38 19.41
C VAL A 779 -37.24 11.86 20.83
N HIS A 780 -36.16 11.90 21.61
CA HIS A 780 -36.18 12.27 23.03
C HIS A 780 -35.24 13.44 23.30
N ARG A 781 -35.60 14.29 24.27
CA ARG A 781 -34.66 15.19 24.95
C ARG A 781 -34.09 14.45 26.15
N VAL A 782 -32.77 14.35 26.21
CA VAL A 782 -32.01 13.59 27.20
C VAL A 782 -31.12 14.54 27.97
N THR A 783 -31.32 14.60 29.29
CA THR A 783 -30.49 15.37 30.21
C THR A 783 -29.19 14.60 30.51
N MET A 784 -28.19 15.31 31.05
CA MET A 784 -26.85 14.74 31.30
C MET A 784 -26.81 13.61 32.34
N ASP A 785 -27.87 13.45 33.16
CA ASP A 785 -28.05 12.31 34.06
C ASP A 785 -28.74 11.10 33.40
N GLY A 786 -29.07 11.19 32.11
CA GLY A 786 -29.69 10.13 31.31
C GLY A 786 -31.22 10.18 31.25
N ALA A 787 -31.88 11.09 31.99
CA ALA A 787 -33.34 11.15 31.97
C ALA A 787 -33.85 11.55 30.57
N ALA A 788 -34.68 10.69 29.97
CA ALA A 788 -35.21 10.90 28.63
C ALA A 788 -36.68 11.36 28.67
N THR A 789 -36.97 12.47 27.99
CA THR A 789 -38.33 13.00 27.82
C THR A 789 -38.75 12.92 26.36
N PRO A 790 -39.90 12.30 26.03
CA PRO A 790 -40.36 12.19 24.64
C PRO A 790 -40.61 13.57 24.01
N LEU A 791 -40.10 13.78 22.80
CA LEU A 791 -40.27 15.02 22.04
C LEU A 791 -41.17 14.81 20.82
N ALA A 792 -40.92 13.76 20.04
CA ALA A 792 -41.72 13.39 18.87
C ALA A 792 -41.46 11.93 18.48
N SER A 793 -42.22 11.44 17.50
CA SER A 793 -41.94 10.19 16.79
C SER A 793 -42.06 10.48 15.30
N VAL A 794 -41.12 9.98 14.51
CA VAL A 794 -41.10 10.11 13.05
C VAL A 794 -41.06 8.73 12.41
N ASP A 795 -41.52 8.62 11.17
CA ASP A 795 -41.49 7.34 10.45
C ASP A 795 -40.09 7.07 9.88
N GLY A 796 -39.63 5.81 10.01
CA GLY A 796 -38.34 5.33 9.53
C GLY A 796 -37.23 5.36 10.58
N VAL A 797 -36.11 4.72 10.25
CA VAL A 797 -34.94 4.56 11.13
C VAL A 797 -34.05 5.81 11.04
N PRO A 798 -33.81 6.53 12.16
CA PRO A 798 -32.96 7.72 12.14
C PRO A 798 -31.52 7.41 11.76
N VAL A 799 -30.93 8.26 10.92
CA VAL A 799 -29.55 8.16 10.43
C VAL A 799 -28.72 9.36 10.87
N ALA A 800 -29.29 10.56 10.78
CA ALA A 800 -28.62 11.79 11.20
C ALA A 800 -29.62 12.79 11.78
N LEU A 801 -29.13 13.68 12.64
CA LEU A 801 -29.94 14.66 13.33
C LEU A 801 -29.20 16.00 13.37
N ALA A 802 -29.95 17.09 13.13
CA ALA A 802 -29.45 18.44 13.31
C ALA A 802 -30.48 19.31 14.03
N CYS A 803 -30.01 20.20 14.90
CA CYS A 803 -30.84 21.21 15.54
C CYS A 803 -30.74 22.53 14.79
N SER A 804 -31.89 23.15 14.53
CA SER A 804 -32.00 24.54 14.11
C SER A 804 -32.67 25.37 15.21
N LYS A 805 -32.75 26.69 14.99
CA LYS A 805 -33.37 27.62 15.95
C LYS A 805 -34.86 27.33 16.18
N ASP A 806 -35.56 26.88 15.15
CA ASP A 806 -37.02 26.72 15.11
C ASP A 806 -37.48 25.26 15.01
N ALA A 807 -36.61 24.33 14.63
CA ALA A 807 -36.95 22.92 14.47
C ALA A 807 -35.80 21.95 14.80
N VAL A 808 -36.16 20.69 15.05
CA VAL A 808 -35.25 19.53 15.00
C VAL A 808 -35.42 18.87 13.64
N LEU A 809 -34.31 18.57 12.96
CA LEU A 809 -34.29 17.86 11.68
C LEU A 809 -33.81 16.43 11.90
N VAL A 810 -34.58 15.45 11.45
CA VAL A 810 -34.23 14.03 11.56
C VAL A 810 -34.26 13.41 10.16
N LEU A 811 -33.10 12.95 9.71
CA LEU A 811 -32.95 12.22 8.46
C LEU A 811 -33.18 10.74 8.75
N CYS A 812 -34.15 10.12 8.08
CA CYS A 812 -34.50 8.71 8.28
C CYS A 812 -34.31 7.89 7.01
N SER A 813 -33.81 6.66 7.18
CA SER A 813 -33.97 5.59 6.19
C SER A 813 -35.35 4.93 6.37
N PRO A 814 -35.89 4.30 5.32
CA PRO A 814 -37.17 3.59 5.42
C PRO A 814 -37.09 2.39 6.37
N ASP A 815 -38.17 2.13 7.10
CA ASP A 815 -38.26 1.14 8.19
C ASP A 815 -38.07 -0.33 7.76
N THR A 816 -38.27 -0.64 6.48
CA THR A 816 -38.06 -2.00 5.95
C THR A 816 -37.49 -1.96 4.52
N PRO A 817 -36.48 -2.79 4.21
CA PRO A 817 -35.95 -2.92 2.84
C PRO A 817 -36.97 -3.48 1.83
N ALA A 818 -38.07 -4.07 2.32
CA ALA A 818 -39.18 -4.58 1.51
C ALA A 818 -40.16 -3.49 1.03
N SER A 819 -40.04 -2.27 1.56
CA SER A 819 -40.76 -1.09 1.07
C SER A 819 -40.36 -0.80 -0.39
N LEU A 820 -41.34 -0.58 -1.28
CA LEU A 820 -41.09 -0.09 -2.63
C LEU A 820 -40.50 1.34 -2.61
N ASP A 821 -40.70 2.08 -1.52
CA ASP A 821 -40.06 3.37 -1.24
C ASP A 821 -38.71 3.13 -0.54
N ARG A 822 -37.63 3.16 -1.33
CA ARG A 822 -36.24 3.18 -0.84
C ARG A 822 -35.73 4.59 -0.53
N TYR A 823 -36.60 5.59 -0.63
CA TYR A 823 -36.21 6.99 -0.51
C TYR A 823 -36.16 7.43 0.95
N ARG A 824 -35.19 8.26 1.26
CA ARG A 824 -35.00 8.81 2.60
C ARG A 824 -35.90 10.02 2.82
N SER A 825 -36.38 10.14 4.04
CA SER A 825 -37.22 11.25 4.48
C SER A 825 -36.42 12.19 5.36
N LEU A 826 -36.67 13.50 5.25
CA LEU A 826 -36.09 14.49 6.15
C LEU A 826 -37.20 15.15 6.94
N TRP A 827 -37.41 14.68 8.16
CA TRP A 827 -38.46 15.17 9.03
C TRP A 827 -38.05 16.47 9.70
N ARG A 828 -38.82 17.53 9.48
CA ARG A 828 -38.77 18.76 10.27
C ARG A 828 -39.78 18.66 11.40
N ILE A 829 -39.29 18.74 12.64
CA ILE A 829 -40.08 18.73 13.88
C ILE A 829 -40.07 20.15 14.45
N PRO A 830 -41.14 20.94 14.25
CA PRO A 830 -41.22 22.31 14.74
C PRO A 830 -41.21 22.40 16.27
N ARG A 831 -40.52 23.40 16.82
CA ARG A 831 -40.46 23.63 18.27
C ARG A 831 -41.72 24.28 18.84
N ASP A 832 -42.59 24.80 18.00
CA ASP A 832 -43.87 25.42 18.38
C ASP A 832 -45.01 24.41 18.56
N GLY A 833 -44.73 23.11 18.37
CA GLY A 833 -45.70 22.03 18.50
C GLY A 833 -46.57 21.81 17.26
N ALA A 834 -46.26 22.48 16.14
CA ALA A 834 -46.86 22.14 14.85
C ALA A 834 -46.50 20.70 14.43
N PRO A 835 -47.33 20.04 13.59
CA PRO A 835 -47.07 18.67 13.18
C PRO A 835 -45.76 18.56 12.38
N SER A 836 -45.05 17.44 12.58
CA SER A 836 -43.84 17.12 11.82
C SER A 836 -44.16 16.98 10.33
N THR A 837 -43.26 17.47 9.47
CA THR A 837 -43.41 17.43 8.01
C THR A 837 -42.14 16.89 7.36
N ASP A 838 -42.30 15.99 6.39
CA ASP A 838 -41.20 15.56 5.53
C ASP A 838 -40.86 16.65 4.50
N MET A 839 -39.60 17.07 4.48
CA MET A 839 -39.08 18.09 3.59
C MET A 839 -38.66 17.56 2.23
N LEU A 840 -38.59 16.23 2.07
CA LEU A 840 -38.15 15.55 0.84
C LEU A 840 -39.30 14.85 0.11
N VAL A 841 -40.56 15.22 0.40
CA VAL A 841 -41.72 14.65 -0.28
C VAL A 841 -41.59 14.78 -1.79
N GLY A 842 -41.64 13.64 -2.49
CA GLY A 842 -41.51 13.57 -3.96
C GLY A 842 -40.06 13.64 -4.47
N GLN A 843 -39.06 13.68 -3.58
CA GLN A 843 -37.64 13.56 -3.94
C GLN A 843 -37.22 12.09 -3.87
N HIS A 844 -36.57 11.61 -4.92
CA HIS A 844 -36.19 10.20 -5.07
C HIS A 844 -34.71 9.98 -4.74
N LEU A 845 -34.35 10.12 -3.46
CA LEU A 845 -32.97 10.03 -2.97
C LEU A 845 -32.79 8.90 -1.97
N THR A 846 -31.91 7.94 -2.28
CA THR A 846 -31.67 6.73 -1.49
C THR A 846 -30.46 6.83 -0.57
N GLY A 847 -29.46 7.65 -0.94
CA GLY A 847 -28.15 7.65 -0.30
C GLY A 847 -27.88 8.75 0.73
N LEU A 848 -28.88 9.48 1.25
CA LEU A 848 -28.60 10.60 2.16
C LEU A 848 -28.07 10.15 3.53
N SER A 849 -26.96 10.68 4.04
CA SER A 849 -26.35 10.18 5.28
C SER A 849 -26.08 11.19 6.39
N GLY A 850 -26.06 12.48 6.06
CA GLY A 850 -25.77 13.55 7.01
C GLY A 850 -26.64 14.76 6.77
N VAL A 851 -26.87 15.54 7.82
CA VAL A 851 -27.64 16.79 7.78
C VAL A 851 -26.97 17.85 8.67
N VAL A 852 -26.91 19.10 8.20
CA VAL A 852 -26.46 20.24 8.99
C VAL A 852 -27.22 21.52 8.58
N CYS A 853 -27.43 22.43 9.53
CA CYS A 853 -28.03 23.74 9.28
C CYS A 853 -26.93 24.80 9.14
N VAL A 854 -27.01 25.65 8.11
CA VAL A 854 -26.09 26.77 7.89
C VAL A 854 -26.89 28.04 7.69
N GLY A 855 -26.99 28.84 8.76
CA GLY A 855 -27.99 29.91 8.79
C GLY A 855 -29.38 29.32 8.70
N ASP A 856 -30.17 29.75 7.71
CA ASP A 856 -31.51 29.21 7.46
C ASP A 856 -31.49 28.02 6.47
N ASP A 857 -30.40 27.82 5.72
CA ASP A 857 -30.30 26.76 4.71
C ASP A 857 -29.98 25.39 5.34
N ILE A 858 -30.51 24.32 4.75
CA ILE A 858 -30.24 22.94 5.16
C ILE A 858 -29.35 22.27 4.13
N TYR A 859 -28.31 21.59 4.60
CA TYR A 859 -27.39 20.84 3.77
C TYR A 859 -27.46 19.37 4.12
N VAL A 860 -27.49 18.52 3.09
CA VAL A 860 -27.49 17.06 3.24
C VAL A 860 -26.38 16.45 2.38
N SER A 861 -25.71 15.43 2.91
CA SER A 861 -24.77 14.62 2.13
C SER A 861 -25.50 13.47 1.47
N ASP A 862 -25.20 13.23 0.19
CA ASP A 862 -25.66 12.07 -0.58
C ASP A 862 -24.47 11.12 -0.77
N PHE A 863 -24.40 10.12 0.09
CA PHE A 863 -23.31 9.16 0.23
C PHE A 863 -23.11 8.31 -1.03
N GLU A 864 -24.20 7.83 -1.64
CA GLU A 864 -24.14 7.04 -2.87
C GLU A 864 -23.93 7.94 -4.10
N GLY A 865 -24.57 9.12 -4.10
CA GLY A 865 -24.46 10.08 -5.20
C GLY A 865 -23.15 10.87 -5.22
N GLY A 866 -22.30 10.76 -4.19
CA GLY A 866 -21.00 11.43 -4.13
C GLY A 866 -21.09 12.96 -4.14
N ARG A 867 -22.12 13.52 -3.50
CA ARG A 867 -22.44 14.96 -3.57
C ARG A 867 -22.96 15.53 -2.26
N VAL A 868 -22.93 16.86 -2.14
CA VAL A 868 -23.60 17.61 -1.09
C VAL A 868 -24.69 18.46 -1.72
N LEU A 869 -25.90 18.36 -1.17
CA LEU A 869 -27.08 19.05 -1.65
C LEU A 869 -27.49 20.11 -0.63
N ARG A 870 -27.97 21.25 -1.12
CA ARG A 870 -28.60 22.29 -0.31
C ARG A 870 -30.09 22.33 -0.60
N LEU A 871 -30.90 22.33 0.44
CA LEU A 871 -32.32 22.61 0.39
C LEU A 871 -32.53 24.11 0.68
N PRO A 872 -32.88 24.92 -0.32
CA PRO A 872 -33.12 26.34 -0.14
C PRO A 872 -34.40 26.57 0.69
N THR A 873 -34.38 27.54 1.60
CA THR A 873 -35.55 27.92 2.41
C THR A 873 -36.62 28.69 1.64
N ASP A 874 -36.27 29.17 0.45
CA ASP A 874 -37.12 29.86 -0.50
C ASP A 874 -37.91 28.87 -1.36
N ASP A 875 -39.05 28.39 -0.84
CA ASP A 875 -40.30 27.85 -1.44
C ASP A 875 -40.27 27.09 -2.80
N THR A 876 -39.09 26.71 -3.29
CA THR A 876 -38.87 26.09 -4.60
C THR A 876 -38.78 24.57 -4.52
N SER A 877 -38.58 24.01 -3.32
CA SER A 877 -38.48 22.57 -3.03
C SER A 877 -37.47 21.79 -3.90
N VAL A 878 -36.55 22.47 -4.61
CA VAL A 878 -35.54 21.83 -5.46
C VAL A 878 -34.19 21.86 -4.75
N LEU A 879 -33.59 20.68 -4.60
CA LEU A 879 -32.24 20.51 -4.08
C LEU A 879 -31.20 21.03 -5.07
N VAL A 880 -30.25 21.83 -4.58
CA VAL A 880 -29.16 22.39 -5.36
C VAL A 880 -27.86 21.67 -5.00
N THR A 881 -27.17 21.09 -5.99
CA THR A 881 -25.84 20.52 -5.76
C THR A 881 -24.83 21.62 -5.45
N VAL A 882 -24.14 21.50 -4.32
CA VAL A 882 -23.12 22.45 -3.84
C VAL A 882 -21.71 21.91 -4.04
N ALA A 883 -21.55 20.60 -3.98
CA ALA A 883 -20.31 19.88 -4.27
C ALA A 883 -20.63 18.52 -4.89
N ASP A 884 -19.78 18.06 -5.79
CA ASP A 884 -19.85 16.77 -6.48
C ASP A 884 -18.47 16.10 -6.56
N GLY A 885 -18.43 14.86 -7.05
CA GLY A 885 -17.19 14.09 -7.21
C GLY A 885 -16.56 13.65 -5.88
N LEU A 886 -17.34 13.62 -4.80
CA LEU A 886 -16.93 13.16 -3.48
C LEU A 886 -17.06 11.64 -3.39
N THR A 887 -16.21 10.99 -2.60
CA THR A 887 -16.28 9.55 -2.35
C THR A 887 -16.98 9.31 -1.01
N ASN A 888 -18.25 8.89 -1.07
CA ASN A 888 -19.03 8.53 0.11
C ASN A 888 -19.05 9.61 1.22
N PRO A 889 -19.58 10.82 0.92
CA PRO A 889 -19.72 11.87 1.92
C PRO A 889 -20.70 11.43 3.02
N LEU A 890 -20.24 11.38 4.27
CA LEU A 890 -20.98 10.83 5.41
C LEU A 890 -21.54 11.95 6.29
N GLN A 891 -20.74 12.49 7.21
CA GLN A 891 -21.15 13.56 8.13
C GLN A 891 -20.72 14.96 7.63
N LEU A 892 -21.53 15.96 7.93
CA LEU A 892 -21.26 17.38 7.65
C LEU A 892 -21.08 18.15 8.96
N ALA A 893 -20.21 19.16 8.95
CA ALA A 893 -20.03 20.08 10.08
C ALA A 893 -19.77 21.50 9.59
N THR A 894 -20.12 22.50 10.40
CA THR A 894 -19.94 23.92 10.05
C THR A 894 -19.18 24.69 11.10
N ASP A 895 -18.30 25.57 10.67
CA ASP A 895 -17.67 26.54 11.58
C ASP A 895 -18.62 27.69 11.94
N ILE A 896 -18.21 28.50 12.93
CA ILE A 896 -18.94 29.68 13.40
C ILE A 896 -19.10 30.78 12.33
N GLN A 897 -18.38 30.70 11.21
CA GLN A 897 -18.45 31.63 10.08
C GLN A 897 -19.27 31.07 8.91
N GLY A 898 -19.84 29.86 9.05
CA GLY A 898 -20.60 29.18 8.01
C GLY A 898 -19.75 28.45 6.96
N GLY A 899 -18.48 28.20 7.22
CA GLY A 899 -17.65 27.29 6.43
C GLY A 899 -18.11 25.85 6.60
N LEU A 900 -18.30 25.13 5.49
CA LEU A 900 -18.82 23.76 5.47
C LEU A 900 -17.68 22.74 5.30
N TYR A 901 -17.69 21.72 6.16
CA TYR A 901 -16.74 20.62 6.20
C TYR A 901 -17.45 19.30 5.95
N ILE A 902 -16.79 18.39 5.24
CA ILE A 902 -17.38 17.13 4.77
C ILE A 902 -16.44 15.99 5.16
N ALA A 903 -16.95 15.00 5.88
CA ALA A 903 -16.28 13.73 6.07
C ALA A 903 -16.51 12.85 4.83
N GLU A 904 -15.45 12.50 4.11
CA GLU A 904 -15.50 11.48 3.05
C GLU A 904 -15.04 10.15 3.62
N PHE A 905 -16.02 9.32 3.98
CA PHE A 905 -15.78 8.03 4.62
C PHE A 905 -14.92 7.13 3.73
N GLY A 906 -15.32 6.96 2.47
CA GLY A 906 -14.66 6.06 1.53
C GLY A 906 -13.28 6.56 1.06
N ALA A 907 -13.04 7.87 1.06
CA ALA A 907 -11.72 8.43 0.72
C ALA A 907 -10.75 8.52 1.91
N GLY A 908 -11.22 8.31 3.15
CA GLY A 908 -10.38 8.56 4.33
C GLY A 908 -9.92 10.03 4.38
N ALA A 909 -10.85 10.96 4.14
CA ALA A 909 -10.52 12.36 3.95
C ALA A 909 -11.56 13.31 4.58
N VAL A 910 -11.13 14.55 4.82
CA VAL A 910 -12.00 15.66 5.18
C VAL A 910 -11.84 16.76 4.14
N ARG A 911 -12.96 17.19 3.53
CA ARG A 911 -12.99 18.35 2.64
C ARG A 911 -13.47 19.60 3.36
N ARG A 912 -13.04 20.74 2.85
CA ARG A 912 -13.56 22.06 3.20
C ARG A 912 -14.12 22.72 1.94
N ILE A 913 -15.29 23.33 2.05
CA ILE A 913 -15.83 24.22 1.03
C ILE A 913 -15.46 25.65 1.42
N LEU A 914 -14.76 26.35 0.52
CA LEU A 914 -14.36 27.73 0.76
C LEU A 914 -15.58 28.66 0.73
N SER A 915 -15.83 29.36 1.84
CA SER A 915 -16.96 30.27 2.00
C SER A 915 -16.84 31.60 1.26
#